data_AF-A0A243CUJ8-F1
#
_entry.id   AF-A0A243CUJ8-F1
#
_cell.length_a   1.000
_cell.length_b   1.000
_cell.length_c   1.000
_cell.angle_alpha   90.00
_cell.angle_beta   90.00
_cell.angle_gamma   90.00
#
_symmetry.space_group_name_H-M   'P 1'
#
loop_
_entity.id
_entity.type
_entity.pdbx_description
1 polymer ?
#
loop_
_entity_poly.entity_id
_entity_poly.type
_entity_poly.pdbx_seq_one_letter_code
_entity_poly.pdbx_strand_id
1 'polypeptide(L)'
;MNKNLKFTQMIIGISTMALSFGSIQTHVSAEETAPYNILQMKPIGTETSKDEIVHATKADETLTFEERLKVGDFSQRPTLVMERDEIQLKQSYTLAELNKMPNSELIDTLSKISWNQITDLFQFNQDTKAFYQNKERMNVIINELGQRGRTFTKENSKGIETFVEVLRSAFYVGYYNNELSYLKERSFHEKCLPALKAIAKNPNFTLGTAEQDRVVAAYGKLIGNASSDTETVQYAVNVLKQYNDNLTTYVSDYAKGQAVYEIVKGIDYDIQSYLQDTNKQPNETMWYGKIDNFINEVNRIALVGNITNENSWLINNGIYYAGRLGKFHSNPYKGLEVITQAMSLYPRLSGPYFVAVEQIKTNYGGKDYSGNAVNLQKIREEGKRQYLPKTYTFDDGSIVFKTGDKVTEEKIKRLYWAAKEVKAQYHRVIGNDKALEPGNADDVLTIVIYNNPDEYQLNRQLYGYETNNGGIYIEEKGTFFTYERTPKQSIYSLEELFRHEFTHYLQGRYEVPGLFGSGEMYQNERLTWFQEGNAEFFAGSTRTNNVVPRKSMISGLSSDPASRYTAKQTLFSKYGSWDFYKYSFALQSYLYNHQFETFDKLQDLIRANDVKNYDSYRESLSNNTKLNAEYQAYMQQLIDNQDKYNVPQVTNDYLIQHAPKPLVEVKKEIVDVANIKDAKITKYESQFFNTFTVEGKYTGGTSKGESEDWKTMSKQVNRTLEQLSQKGWSGYKTVTAYFVNYRVNAANQFEYDIVFHGVATEEKEKTNTIINMNGPYSGIVNEEIQFHSDGTKSENGKVTSYLWNFGDGTTSTEANPTHVYGEKGTYTVELTVKDSRGKESKDQTKVTVKQDPQTGESHEEEKVLPFNTLVKGNLITPDQTDVYTFNVTNPKEVDISVVNEQNIGMTWVLYHESDMQNYVACGEDEGNTIKGKFEAKRGKYYLNVYKFDDKNGEYSLLVK
;
A
#
# COMPACT_ATOMS: atom_id res chain seq x y z
N MET A 1 22.24 -48.68 -70.02
CA MET A 1 21.07 -48.32 -70.88
C MET A 1 19.91 -47.91 -69.99
N ASN A 2 18.95 -47.13 -70.51
CA ASN A 2 17.93 -46.43 -69.71
C ASN A 2 16.59 -47.18 -69.60
N LYS A 3 15.84 -46.91 -68.51
CA LYS A 3 14.44 -46.37 -68.44
C LYS A 3 13.92 -46.53 -66.98
N ASN A 4 13.47 -45.49 -66.26
CA ASN A 4 12.27 -44.61 -66.40
C ASN A 4 10.96 -45.30 -65.95
N LEU A 5 10.04 -44.72 -65.14
CA LEU A 5 9.98 -43.40 -64.44
C LEU A 5 8.81 -43.32 -63.39
N LYS A 6 8.91 -42.41 -62.39
CA LYS A 6 7.92 -41.92 -61.36
C LYS A 6 7.62 -42.85 -60.13
N PHE A 7 7.55 -42.48 -58.83
CA PHE A 7 7.11 -41.31 -57.99
C PHE A 7 5.58 -41.25 -57.68
N THR A 8 5.03 -40.99 -56.45
CA THR A 8 5.52 -40.50 -55.10
C THR A 8 4.56 -41.00 -53.97
N GLN A 9 4.98 -41.54 -52.80
CA GLN A 9 5.11 -40.96 -51.40
C GLN A 9 4.18 -39.78 -50.97
N MET A 10 3.72 -39.55 -49.71
CA MET A 10 3.62 -40.28 -48.39
C MET A 10 2.60 -39.51 -47.46
N ILE A 11 1.72 -40.12 -46.62
CA ILE A 11 1.84 -40.57 -45.18
C ILE A 11 2.10 -39.41 -44.16
N ILE A 12 1.48 -39.23 -42.96
CA ILE A 12 0.53 -39.95 -42.02
C ILE A 12 -0.24 -38.89 -41.15
N GLY A 13 -1.26 -39.08 -40.27
CA GLY A 13 -2.09 -40.23 -39.81
C GLY A 13 -2.05 -40.53 -38.27
N ILE A 14 -2.43 -39.64 -37.32
CA ILE A 14 -3.78 -39.37 -36.72
C ILE A 14 -4.37 -40.45 -35.74
N SER A 15 -4.51 -40.09 -34.44
CA SER A 15 -5.48 -40.56 -33.39
C SER A 15 -5.46 -42.05 -32.90
N THR A 16 -6.09 -42.52 -31.79
CA THR A 16 -7.04 -41.98 -30.75
C THR A 16 -7.10 -42.86 -29.45
N MET A 17 -7.74 -42.35 -28.36
CA MET A 17 -8.45 -43.10 -27.27
C MET A 17 -7.64 -43.94 -26.23
N ALA A 18 -8.10 -44.22 -24.98
CA ALA A 18 -9.24 -43.77 -24.14
C ALA A 18 -8.99 -44.02 -22.62
N LEU A 19 -9.94 -43.61 -21.75
CA LEU A 19 -9.91 -43.63 -20.27
C LEU A 19 -10.26 -44.98 -19.59
N SER A 20 -9.73 -45.21 -18.38
CA SER A 20 -10.40 -45.98 -17.31
C SER A 20 -9.87 -45.61 -15.90
N PHE A 21 -10.67 -45.86 -14.85
CA PHE A 21 -10.33 -45.59 -13.43
C PHE A 21 -9.93 -46.88 -12.69
N GLY A 22 -9.08 -46.77 -11.67
CA GLY A 22 -8.81 -47.86 -10.71
C GLY A 22 -7.89 -47.42 -9.56
N SER A 23 -8.37 -47.53 -8.32
CA SER A 23 -7.70 -46.99 -7.13
C SER A 23 -6.85 -48.00 -6.36
N ILE A 24 -5.61 -47.64 -6.00
CA ILE A 24 -4.88 -48.19 -4.85
C ILE A 24 -4.27 -47.01 -4.07
N GLN A 25 -4.42 -47.00 -2.75
CA GLN A 25 -3.75 -46.04 -1.87
C GLN A 25 -2.31 -46.47 -1.60
N THR A 26 -1.35 -45.60 -1.89
CA THR A 26 -0.04 -45.61 -1.23
C THR A 26 0.28 -44.19 -0.78
N HIS A 27 0.39 -43.98 0.54
CA HIS A 27 0.92 -42.72 1.06
C HIS A 27 2.40 -42.61 0.65
N VAL A 28 2.69 -41.61 -0.18
CA VAL A 28 4.04 -41.07 -0.33
C VAL A 28 3.92 -39.58 -0.04
N SER A 29 4.45 -39.15 1.09
CA SER A 29 4.66 -37.73 1.36
C SER A 29 5.78 -37.24 0.45
N ALA A 30 5.40 -36.63 -0.67
CA ALA A 30 6.31 -35.75 -1.39
C ALA A 30 6.56 -34.54 -0.49
N GLU A 31 7.67 -34.53 0.24
CA GLU A 31 8.15 -33.33 0.89
C GLU A 31 8.50 -32.32 -0.22
N GLU A 32 7.66 -31.30 -0.39
CA GLU A 32 8.05 -30.13 -1.16
C GLU A 32 9.16 -29.42 -0.40
N THR A 33 10.41 -29.82 -0.65
CA THR A 33 11.61 -29.09 -0.25
C THR A 33 11.72 -27.83 -1.10
N ALA A 34 10.76 -26.92 -0.95
CA ALA A 34 10.83 -25.57 -1.47
C ALA A 34 12.12 -24.93 -0.94
N PRO A 35 13.06 -24.52 -1.82
CA PRO A 35 14.31 -23.93 -1.36
C PRO A 35 13.98 -22.61 -0.67
N TYR A 36 14.19 -22.55 0.65
CA TYR A 36 13.99 -21.34 1.43
C TYR A 36 14.75 -20.18 0.79
N ASN A 37 14.03 -19.09 0.47
CA ASN A 37 14.60 -17.89 -0.13
C ASN A 37 15.66 -17.28 0.81
N ILE A 38 16.93 -17.58 0.54
CA ILE A 38 18.08 -16.83 1.04
C ILE A 38 17.96 -15.39 0.54
N LEU A 39 18.41 -14.43 1.36
CA LEU A 39 18.54 -13.00 1.04
C LEU A 39 18.90 -12.76 -0.44
N GLN A 40 17.90 -12.44 -1.27
CA GLN A 40 18.12 -12.33 -2.72
C GLN A 40 18.84 -11.01 -3.04
N MET A 41 20.17 -11.05 -3.12
CA MET A 41 20.93 -10.03 -3.81
C MET A 41 20.60 -10.09 -5.31
N LYS A 42 19.54 -9.40 -5.73
CA LYS A 42 19.29 -9.11 -7.15
C LYS A 42 20.53 -8.43 -7.76
N PRO A 43 20.80 -8.63 -9.06
CA PRO A 43 22.01 -8.10 -9.71
C PRO A 43 22.19 -6.60 -9.50
N ILE A 44 23.37 -6.21 -9.05
CA ILE A 44 23.89 -4.84 -9.15
C ILE A 44 25.16 -4.97 -9.98
N GLY A 45 25.18 -4.50 -11.24
CA GLY A 45 26.36 -4.71 -12.09
C GLY A 45 26.17 -4.71 -13.61
N THR A 46 24.97 -4.54 -14.12
CA THR A 46 24.78 -3.61 -15.24
C THR A 46 24.99 -2.18 -14.74
N GLU A 47 25.28 -1.22 -15.61
CA GLU A 47 24.96 0.17 -15.29
C GLU A 47 23.44 0.30 -15.24
N THR A 48 22.89 0.17 -14.04
CA THR A 48 21.51 0.55 -13.74
C THR A 48 21.41 2.06 -13.97
N SER A 49 20.41 2.54 -14.72
CA SER A 49 20.10 3.97 -14.72
C SER A 49 19.76 4.43 -13.29
N LYS A 50 19.72 5.74 -13.02
CA LYS A 50 19.50 6.34 -11.67
C LYS A 50 18.05 6.18 -11.18
N ASP A 51 17.44 5.06 -11.53
CA ASP A 51 16.02 4.89 -11.85
C ASP A 51 15.52 3.45 -11.58
N GLU A 52 16.36 2.53 -11.07
CA GLU A 52 15.89 1.22 -10.56
C GLU A 52 15.13 1.37 -9.23
N ILE A 53 13.93 1.94 -9.33
CA ILE A 53 12.89 1.95 -8.31
C ILE A 53 11.95 0.79 -8.67
N VAL A 54 12.20 -0.36 -8.03
CA VAL A 54 11.79 -1.68 -8.52
C VAL A 54 10.30 -1.95 -8.32
N HIS A 55 9.53 -2.03 -9.43
CA HIS A 55 8.26 -2.77 -9.45
C HIS A 55 8.52 -4.22 -9.03
N ALA A 56 7.67 -4.77 -8.15
CA ALA A 56 7.89 -6.05 -7.49
C ALA A 56 7.97 -7.23 -8.48
N THR A 57 9.18 -7.54 -8.94
CA THR A 57 9.44 -8.72 -9.79
C THR A 57 9.28 -10.00 -8.96
N LYS A 58 8.08 -10.62 -9.05
CA LYS A 58 7.58 -11.98 -8.67
C LYS A 58 8.27 -12.84 -7.58
N ALA A 59 9.58 -12.77 -7.40
CA ALA A 59 10.36 -13.57 -6.45
C ALA A 59 10.09 -13.21 -4.97
N ASP A 60 9.76 -11.95 -4.66
CA ASP A 60 9.66 -11.46 -3.27
C ASP A 60 8.26 -11.64 -2.63
N GLU A 61 7.23 -11.97 -3.41
CA GLU A 61 5.83 -11.98 -2.94
C GLU A 61 5.23 -13.35 -2.63
N THR A 62 6.03 -14.42 -2.72
CA THR A 62 5.63 -15.77 -2.27
C THR A 62 5.55 -15.93 -0.74
N LEU A 63 6.10 -14.96 0.01
CA LEU A 63 6.13 -14.95 1.48
C LEU A 63 5.20 -13.87 2.03
N THR A 64 4.53 -14.16 3.15
CA THR A 64 3.82 -13.11 3.92
C THR A 64 4.80 -12.05 4.43
N PHE A 65 4.33 -10.85 4.76
CA PHE A 65 5.22 -9.80 5.28
C PHE A 65 5.89 -10.23 6.60
N GLU A 66 5.21 -10.98 7.48
CA GLU A 66 5.76 -11.64 8.67
C GLU A 66 6.90 -12.63 8.36
N GLU A 67 6.91 -13.24 7.19
CA GLU A 67 7.97 -14.15 6.74
C GLU A 67 9.09 -13.39 6.04
N ARG A 68 8.76 -12.40 5.20
CA ARG A 68 9.74 -11.46 4.66
C ARG A 68 10.55 -10.82 5.78
N LEU A 69 9.94 -10.37 6.88
CA LEU A 69 10.64 -9.80 8.05
C LEU A 69 11.75 -10.70 8.64
N LYS A 70 11.71 -12.02 8.41
CA LYS A 70 12.74 -12.97 8.86
C LYS A 70 13.92 -13.11 7.89
N VAL A 71 13.68 -12.95 6.59
CA VAL A 71 14.63 -13.30 5.50
C VAL A 71 15.04 -12.14 4.59
N GLY A 72 14.34 -11.02 4.64
CA GLY A 72 14.61 -9.82 3.85
C GLY A 72 15.57 -8.85 4.56
N ASP A 73 16.21 -7.99 3.77
CA ASP A 73 16.96 -6.86 4.30
C ASP A 73 16.12 -5.58 4.24
N PHE A 74 15.76 -5.05 5.41
CA PHE A 74 14.91 -3.86 5.55
C PHE A 74 15.67 -2.59 5.92
N SER A 75 17.01 -2.64 5.84
CA SER A 75 17.88 -1.48 6.02
C SER A 75 17.64 -0.41 4.94
N GLN A 76 17.81 0.85 5.34
CA GLN A 76 17.55 2.02 4.50
C GLN A 76 18.88 2.63 4.05
N ARG A 77 19.01 2.98 2.77
CA ARG A 77 20.20 3.70 2.27
C ARG A 77 20.12 5.19 2.66
N PRO A 78 21.27 5.89 2.80
CA PRO A 78 21.29 7.34 2.86
C PRO A 78 20.63 7.95 1.61
N THR A 79 19.93 9.06 1.77
CA THR A 79 19.23 9.74 0.68
C THR A 79 20.23 10.37 -0.30
N LEU A 80 20.13 10.04 -1.59
CA LEU A 80 20.90 10.65 -2.66
C LEU A 80 20.45 12.10 -2.92
N VAL A 81 21.39 13.05 -2.81
CA VAL A 81 21.22 14.38 -3.42
C VAL A 81 21.58 14.24 -4.91
N MET A 82 20.62 14.50 -5.80
CA MET A 82 20.80 14.28 -7.24
C MET A 82 21.62 15.39 -7.92
N GLU A 83 22.93 15.22 -7.99
CA GLU A 83 23.74 15.89 -9.00
C GLU A 83 23.79 15.07 -10.31
N ARG A 84 23.65 15.78 -11.44
CA ARG A 84 23.62 15.24 -12.80
C ARG A 84 24.90 15.60 -13.55
N ASP A 85 25.99 14.92 -13.24
CA ASP A 85 27.14 14.87 -14.14
C ASP A 85 26.84 13.92 -15.33
N GLU A 86 27.04 14.43 -16.54
CA GLU A 86 26.99 13.64 -17.77
C GLU A 86 28.31 12.87 -17.95
N ILE A 87 28.25 11.54 -17.93
CA ILE A 87 29.44 10.70 -18.10
C ILE A 87 29.84 10.71 -19.58
N GLN A 88 30.85 11.50 -19.93
CA GLN A 88 31.52 11.39 -21.22
C GLN A 88 32.16 10.00 -21.38
N LEU A 89 32.04 9.44 -22.58
CA LEU A 89 32.55 8.12 -22.95
C LEU A 89 34.05 7.97 -22.69
N LYS A 90 34.39 7.34 -21.56
CA LYS A 90 35.74 6.79 -21.29
C LYS A 90 35.91 5.46 -22.05
N GLN A 91 37.16 5.04 -22.21
CA GLN A 91 37.49 3.71 -22.71
C GLN A 91 36.87 2.62 -21.82
N SER A 92 36.11 1.72 -22.42
CA SER A 92 35.53 0.53 -21.78
C SER A 92 36.37 -0.72 -22.04
N TYR A 93 36.09 -1.77 -21.26
CA TYR A 93 36.76 -3.07 -21.29
C TYR A 93 35.72 -4.19 -21.11
N THR A 94 36.03 -5.36 -21.66
CA THR A 94 35.29 -6.62 -21.43
C THR A 94 36.14 -7.62 -20.66
N LEU A 95 35.52 -8.58 -19.97
CA LEU A 95 36.22 -9.72 -19.37
C LEU A 95 36.96 -10.53 -20.45
N ALA A 96 36.46 -10.54 -21.69
CA ALA A 96 37.13 -11.13 -22.86
C ALA A 96 38.46 -10.44 -23.23
N GLU A 97 38.65 -9.18 -22.88
CA GLU A 97 39.92 -8.45 -23.07
C GLU A 97 40.81 -8.59 -21.84
N LEU A 98 40.26 -8.39 -20.64
CA LEU A 98 40.98 -8.59 -19.37
C LEU A 98 41.48 -10.04 -19.21
N ASN A 99 40.82 -11.02 -19.85
CA ASN A 99 41.26 -12.41 -19.92
C ASN A 99 42.60 -12.59 -20.63
N LYS A 100 42.92 -11.75 -21.62
CA LYS A 100 44.12 -11.86 -22.48
C LYS A 100 45.35 -11.20 -21.85
N MET A 101 45.15 -10.32 -20.87
CA MET A 101 46.22 -9.59 -20.19
C MET A 101 47.04 -10.52 -19.28
N PRO A 102 48.39 -10.40 -19.26
CA PRO A 102 49.21 -10.96 -18.19
C PRO A 102 48.86 -10.28 -16.86
N ASN A 103 49.03 -11.00 -15.74
CA ASN A 103 48.58 -10.54 -14.42
C ASN A 103 49.10 -9.13 -14.02
N SER A 104 50.30 -8.73 -14.46
CA SER A 104 50.85 -7.38 -14.19
C SER A 104 50.14 -6.26 -14.96
N GLU A 105 49.74 -6.52 -16.21
CA GLU A 105 49.00 -5.56 -17.05
C GLU A 105 47.53 -5.47 -16.61
N LEU A 106 46.95 -6.60 -16.19
CA LEU A 106 45.63 -6.65 -15.56
C LEU A 106 45.60 -5.80 -14.27
N ILE A 107 46.60 -5.96 -13.39
CA ILE A 107 46.73 -5.18 -12.16
C ILE A 107 46.87 -3.67 -12.44
N ASP A 108 47.72 -3.30 -13.39
CA ASP A 108 47.94 -1.91 -13.78
C ASP A 108 46.66 -1.29 -14.38
N THR A 109 45.95 -2.04 -15.24
CA THR A 109 44.67 -1.64 -15.84
C THR A 109 43.59 -1.44 -14.77
N LEU A 110 43.34 -2.44 -13.92
CA LEU A 110 42.35 -2.35 -12.83
C LEU A 110 42.65 -1.23 -11.82
N SER A 111 43.89 -0.74 -11.77
CA SER A 111 44.27 0.39 -10.90
C SER A 111 43.94 1.78 -11.45
N LYS A 112 43.58 1.88 -12.74
CA LYS A 112 43.40 3.15 -13.48
C LYS A 112 41.96 3.38 -13.95
N ILE A 113 41.13 2.34 -13.93
CA ILE A 113 39.73 2.38 -14.38
C ILE A 113 38.77 2.30 -13.21
N SER A 114 37.58 2.87 -13.37
CA SER A 114 36.41 2.60 -12.53
C SER A 114 35.78 1.26 -12.92
N TRP A 115 35.20 0.53 -11.96
CA TRP A 115 34.62 -0.80 -12.20
C TRP A 115 33.51 -0.83 -13.26
N ASN A 116 32.73 0.25 -13.39
CA ASN A 116 31.67 0.38 -14.40
C ASN A 116 32.20 0.49 -15.84
N GLN A 117 33.50 0.76 -16.03
CA GLN A 117 34.15 0.65 -17.34
C GLN A 117 34.30 -0.81 -17.81
N ILE A 118 34.00 -1.79 -16.96
CA ILE A 118 34.04 -3.23 -17.26
C ILE A 118 32.61 -3.72 -17.54
N THR A 119 32.24 -3.84 -18.82
CA THR A 119 30.83 -3.83 -19.25
C THR A 119 30.05 -5.13 -18.96
N ASP A 120 30.74 -6.25 -18.78
CA ASP A 120 30.14 -7.56 -18.49
C ASP A 120 30.49 -8.12 -17.09
N LEU A 121 31.00 -7.26 -16.19
CA LEU A 121 31.62 -7.63 -14.92
C LEU A 121 30.79 -8.57 -14.01
N PHE A 122 29.47 -8.36 -13.93
CA PHE A 122 28.55 -9.16 -13.11
C PHE A 122 27.66 -10.11 -13.94
N GLN A 123 27.90 -10.22 -15.25
CA GLN A 123 27.14 -11.11 -16.13
C GLN A 123 27.69 -12.54 -16.06
N PHE A 124 26.87 -13.53 -16.44
CA PHE A 124 27.36 -14.90 -16.66
C PHE A 124 27.44 -15.20 -18.15
N ASN A 125 28.66 -15.31 -18.67
CA ASN A 125 28.99 -15.65 -20.04
C ASN A 125 30.26 -16.55 -20.04
N GLN A 126 30.78 -16.93 -21.20
CA GLN A 126 31.96 -17.81 -21.25
C GLN A 126 33.25 -17.11 -20.79
N ASP A 127 33.36 -15.80 -21.00
CA ASP A 127 34.55 -15.02 -20.64
C ASP A 127 34.62 -14.70 -19.14
N THR A 128 33.50 -14.35 -18.51
CA THR A 128 33.40 -14.18 -17.04
C THR A 128 33.67 -15.52 -16.35
N LYS A 129 33.11 -16.62 -16.87
CA LYS A 129 33.43 -17.98 -16.42
C LYS A 129 34.92 -18.29 -16.53
N ALA A 130 35.55 -18.06 -17.70
CA ALA A 130 36.99 -18.29 -17.89
C ALA A 130 37.86 -17.42 -16.96
N PHE A 131 37.45 -16.17 -16.71
CA PHE A 131 38.18 -15.25 -15.84
C PHE A 131 38.14 -15.71 -14.38
N TYR A 132 36.95 -16.02 -13.86
CA TYR A 132 36.75 -16.42 -12.46
C TYR A 132 37.11 -17.89 -12.18
N GLN A 133 37.18 -18.76 -13.18
CA GLN A 133 37.68 -20.13 -13.01
C GLN A 133 39.20 -20.18 -12.79
N ASN A 134 39.95 -19.12 -13.14
CA ASN A 134 41.38 -19.00 -12.90
C ASN A 134 41.69 -18.68 -11.42
N LYS A 135 41.80 -19.73 -10.59
CA LYS A 135 42.12 -19.61 -9.15
C LYS A 135 43.42 -18.85 -8.86
N GLU A 136 44.42 -18.91 -9.74
CA GLU A 136 45.69 -18.20 -9.56
C GLU A 136 45.49 -16.69 -9.70
N ARG A 137 44.84 -16.25 -10.79
CA ARG A 137 44.45 -14.85 -11.02
C ARG A 137 43.65 -14.29 -9.84
N MET A 138 42.70 -15.06 -9.30
CA MET A 138 41.92 -14.64 -8.13
C MET A 138 42.80 -14.44 -6.88
N ASN A 139 43.73 -15.36 -6.58
CA ASN A 139 44.68 -15.16 -5.48
C ASN A 139 45.57 -13.91 -5.71
N VAL A 140 45.97 -13.65 -6.96
CA VAL A 140 46.79 -12.48 -7.33
C VAL A 140 46.03 -11.16 -7.11
N ILE A 141 44.77 -11.06 -7.53
CA ILE A 141 43.92 -9.88 -7.30
C ILE A 141 43.72 -9.63 -5.79
N ILE A 142 43.49 -10.68 -5.00
CA ILE A 142 43.37 -10.59 -3.54
C ILE A 142 44.68 -10.10 -2.88
N ASN A 143 45.82 -10.67 -3.27
CA ASN A 143 47.13 -10.29 -2.74
C ASN A 143 47.48 -8.82 -3.06
N GLU A 144 47.19 -8.39 -4.28
CA GLU A 144 47.43 -7.03 -4.76
C GLU A 144 46.52 -6.00 -4.07
N LEU A 145 45.24 -6.32 -3.87
CA LEU A 145 44.34 -5.52 -3.03
C LEU A 145 44.93 -5.31 -1.62
N GLY A 146 45.59 -6.33 -1.07
CA GLY A 146 46.33 -6.22 0.19
C GLY A 146 47.53 -5.27 0.14
N GLN A 147 48.26 -5.19 -0.97
CA GLN A 147 49.36 -4.21 -1.12
C GLN A 147 48.83 -2.77 -1.27
N ARG A 148 47.72 -2.61 -2.00
CA ARG A 148 47.01 -1.32 -2.15
C ARG A 148 46.46 -0.84 -0.81
N GLY A 149 45.89 -1.74 0.00
CA GLY A 149 45.50 -1.48 1.38
C GLY A 149 46.63 -0.86 2.21
N ARG A 150 47.86 -1.39 2.12
CA ARG A 150 49.04 -0.86 2.85
C ARG A 150 49.52 0.51 2.36
N THR A 151 49.09 0.99 1.19
CA THR A 151 49.76 2.09 0.46
C THR A 151 48.84 3.17 -0.11
N PHE A 152 47.52 3.09 0.09
CA PHE A 152 46.60 4.18 -0.24
C PHE A 152 46.79 5.40 0.68
N THR A 153 46.47 6.59 0.16
CA THR A 153 46.52 7.86 0.89
C THR A 153 45.19 8.59 0.75
N LYS A 154 44.98 9.65 1.55
CA LYS A 154 43.77 10.48 1.45
C LYS A 154 43.56 11.16 0.08
N GLU A 155 44.57 11.22 -0.77
CA GLU A 155 44.50 11.76 -2.14
C GLU A 155 44.38 10.66 -3.22
N ASN A 156 44.53 9.38 -2.85
CA ASN A 156 44.62 8.29 -3.83
C ASN A 156 44.29 6.92 -3.21
N SER A 157 43.08 6.43 -3.48
CA SER A 157 42.56 5.10 -3.08
C SER A 157 43.26 3.91 -3.74
N LYS A 158 44.22 4.12 -4.65
CA LYS A 158 44.93 3.08 -5.42
C LYS A 158 44.01 2.12 -6.19
N GLY A 159 42.79 2.55 -6.54
CA GLY A 159 41.82 1.69 -7.23
C GLY A 159 41.26 0.55 -6.36
N ILE A 160 41.34 0.67 -5.03
CA ILE A 160 40.81 -0.34 -4.08
C ILE A 160 39.34 -0.69 -4.39
N GLU A 161 38.51 0.30 -4.75
CA GLU A 161 37.12 0.07 -5.15
C GLU A 161 37.01 -0.87 -6.36
N THR A 162 37.75 -0.62 -7.44
CA THR A 162 37.72 -1.47 -8.65
C THR A 162 38.21 -2.89 -8.36
N PHE A 163 39.25 -3.06 -7.53
CA PHE A 163 39.70 -4.38 -7.08
C PHE A 163 38.66 -5.09 -6.20
N VAL A 164 37.96 -4.35 -5.34
CA VAL A 164 36.85 -4.88 -4.53
C VAL A 164 35.71 -5.35 -5.42
N GLU A 165 35.22 -4.52 -6.35
CA GLU A 165 34.07 -4.87 -7.18
C GLU A 165 34.35 -6.08 -8.10
N VAL A 166 35.58 -6.24 -8.60
CA VAL A 166 36.01 -7.46 -9.33
C VAL A 166 36.03 -8.72 -8.47
N LEU A 167 36.25 -8.62 -7.16
CA LEU A 167 36.10 -9.75 -6.22
C LEU A 167 34.63 -9.99 -5.88
N ARG A 168 33.84 -8.93 -5.65
CA ARG A 168 32.40 -9.02 -5.35
C ARG A 168 31.64 -9.68 -6.50
N SER A 169 31.94 -9.31 -7.75
CA SER A 169 31.34 -9.95 -8.92
C SER A 169 31.78 -11.41 -9.07
N ALA A 170 33.02 -11.77 -8.72
CA ALA A 170 33.46 -13.16 -8.68
C ALA A 170 32.63 -14.00 -7.69
N PHE A 171 32.40 -13.51 -6.47
CA PHE A 171 31.59 -14.20 -5.47
C PHE A 171 30.11 -14.24 -5.86
N TYR A 172 29.57 -13.16 -6.43
CA TYR A 172 28.20 -13.08 -6.94
C TYR A 172 27.94 -14.07 -8.08
N VAL A 173 28.75 -14.03 -9.16
CA VAL A 173 28.63 -14.95 -10.29
C VAL A 173 28.92 -16.39 -9.83
N GLY A 174 29.85 -16.57 -8.89
CA GLY A 174 30.14 -17.84 -8.22
C GLY A 174 28.96 -18.42 -7.44
N TYR A 175 28.18 -17.59 -6.75
CA TYR A 175 27.01 -18.01 -5.97
C TYR A 175 25.90 -18.60 -6.84
N TYR A 176 25.59 -17.98 -7.97
CA TYR A 176 24.52 -18.42 -8.87
C TYR A 176 24.93 -19.56 -9.83
N ASN A 177 26.22 -19.72 -10.15
CA ASN A 177 26.66 -20.64 -11.22
C ASN A 177 27.58 -21.76 -10.69
N ASN A 178 27.12 -23.01 -10.80
CA ASN A 178 27.74 -24.15 -10.12
C ASN A 178 29.12 -24.56 -10.67
N GLU A 179 29.48 -24.19 -11.90
CA GLU A 179 30.84 -24.41 -12.42
C GLU A 179 31.89 -23.50 -11.75
N LEU A 180 31.45 -22.45 -11.06
CA LEU A 180 32.27 -21.56 -10.23
C LEU A 180 32.05 -21.79 -8.73
N SER A 181 31.46 -22.93 -8.35
CA SER A 181 31.08 -23.29 -6.97
C SER A 181 32.16 -23.10 -5.90
N TYR A 182 33.44 -23.17 -6.25
CA TYR A 182 34.54 -22.90 -5.30
C TYR A 182 34.56 -21.46 -4.77
N LEU A 183 33.92 -20.51 -5.47
CA LEU A 183 33.75 -19.12 -5.04
C LEU A 183 32.57 -18.95 -4.06
N LYS A 184 31.82 -20.02 -3.76
CA LYS A 184 30.87 -20.09 -2.65
C LYS A 184 31.52 -20.56 -1.34
N GLU A 185 32.72 -21.14 -1.40
CA GLU A 185 33.37 -21.73 -0.22
C GLU A 185 33.84 -20.64 0.76
N ARG A 186 33.37 -20.70 2.01
CA ARG A 186 33.83 -19.83 3.11
C ARG A 186 35.36 -19.79 3.24
N SER A 187 36.01 -20.94 3.07
CA SER A 187 37.47 -21.10 3.07
C SER A 187 38.19 -20.32 1.96
N PHE A 188 37.49 -20.00 0.85
CA PHE A 188 37.99 -19.14 -0.21
C PHE A 188 37.68 -17.67 0.06
N HIS A 189 36.50 -17.35 0.63
CA HIS A 189 36.16 -16.00 1.10
C HIS A 189 37.14 -15.49 2.18
N GLU A 190 37.56 -16.37 3.09
CA GLU A 190 38.50 -16.05 4.18
C GLU A 190 39.89 -15.62 3.66
N LYS A 191 40.23 -15.89 2.40
CA LYS A 191 41.43 -15.35 1.74
C LYS A 191 41.41 -13.83 1.60
N CYS A 192 40.25 -13.18 1.68
CA CYS A 192 40.16 -11.73 1.69
C CYS A 192 40.56 -11.11 3.04
N LEU A 193 40.57 -11.86 4.15
CA LEU A 193 40.86 -11.33 5.49
C LEU A 193 42.25 -10.65 5.60
N PRO A 194 43.37 -11.18 5.04
CA PRO A 194 44.64 -10.47 5.03
C PRO A 194 44.65 -9.16 4.23
N ALA A 195 43.81 -9.04 3.20
CA ALA A 195 43.67 -7.82 2.40
C ALA A 195 42.80 -6.78 3.14
N LEU A 196 41.67 -7.21 3.71
CA LEU A 196 40.83 -6.39 4.60
C LEU A 196 41.67 -5.84 5.77
N LYS A 197 42.41 -6.69 6.48
CA LYS A 197 43.30 -6.25 7.57
C LYS A 197 44.42 -5.32 7.11
N ALA A 198 44.86 -5.43 5.86
CA ALA A 198 45.86 -4.53 5.30
C ALA A 198 45.29 -3.14 4.96
N ILE A 199 44.04 -3.06 4.48
CA ILE A 199 43.28 -1.81 4.31
C ILE A 199 43.06 -1.16 5.67
N ALA A 200 42.49 -1.92 6.63
CA ALA A 200 42.07 -1.40 7.94
C ALA A 200 43.23 -0.97 8.87
N LYS A 201 44.44 -1.47 8.64
CA LYS A 201 45.66 -1.06 9.36
C LYS A 201 46.35 0.18 8.78
N ASN A 202 45.86 0.72 7.67
CA ASN A 202 46.40 1.95 7.09
C ASN A 202 45.90 3.18 7.89
N PRO A 203 46.77 4.12 8.30
CA PRO A 203 46.35 5.36 8.98
C PRO A 203 45.33 6.23 8.23
N ASN A 204 45.14 6.01 6.92
CA ASN A 204 44.15 6.69 6.09
C ASN A 204 42.75 6.01 6.12
N PHE A 205 42.59 4.87 6.81
CA PHE A 205 41.30 4.19 6.97
C PHE A 205 40.44 4.90 8.05
N THR A 206 39.80 5.98 7.61
CA THR A 206 39.01 6.91 8.42
C THR A 206 38.13 7.73 7.47
N LEU A 207 37.02 8.31 7.92
CA LEU A 207 36.19 9.18 7.08
C LEU A 207 36.89 10.52 6.86
N GLY A 208 36.72 11.12 5.68
CA GLY A 208 37.41 12.37 5.35
C GLY A 208 37.20 12.81 3.91
N THR A 209 38.17 12.50 3.05
CA THR A 209 38.10 12.78 1.61
C THR A 209 37.28 11.73 0.86
N ALA A 210 36.81 12.06 -0.34
CA ALA A 210 36.09 11.13 -1.21
C ALA A 210 36.89 9.85 -1.57
N GLU A 211 38.23 9.88 -1.53
CA GLU A 211 39.07 8.69 -1.73
C GLU A 211 39.06 7.79 -0.49
N GLN A 212 39.07 8.37 0.72
CA GLN A 212 38.99 7.61 1.97
C GLN A 212 37.59 7.04 2.15
N ASP A 213 36.55 7.85 1.97
CA ASP A 213 35.16 7.44 2.11
C ASP A 213 34.83 6.29 1.12
N ARG A 214 35.35 6.33 -0.12
CA ARG A 214 35.25 5.21 -1.07
C ARG A 214 35.98 3.94 -0.61
N VAL A 215 37.18 4.05 -0.02
CA VAL A 215 37.90 2.88 0.54
C VAL A 215 37.14 2.29 1.74
N VAL A 216 36.54 3.12 2.60
CA VAL A 216 35.73 2.69 3.74
C VAL A 216 34.44 2.01 3.28
N ALA A 217 33.75 2.54 2.25
CA ALA A 217 32.59 1.88 1.64
C ALA A 217 32.97 0.54 0.97
N ALA A 218 34.07 0.51 0.21
CA ALA A 218 34.58 -0.71 -0.44
C ALA A 218 34.97 -1.81 0.57
N TYR A 219 35.45 -1.43 1.76
CA TYR A 219 35.74 -2.36 2.85
C TYR A 219 34.48 -3.10 3.33
N GLY A 220 33.40 -2.37 3.62
CA GLY A 220 32.11 -2.96 4.03
C GLY A 220 31.50 -3.83 2.93
N LYS A 221 31.46 -3.30 1.69
CA LYS A 221 31.03 -4.02 0.49
C LYS A 221 31.76 -5.35 0.28
N LEU A 222 33.08 -5.41 0.52
CA LEU A 222 33.86 -6.65 0.37
C LEU A 222 33.54 -7.65 1.48
N ILE A 223 33.38 -7.21 2.73
CA ILE A 223 32.98 -8.10 3.84
C ILE A 223 31.65 -8.79 3.50
N GLY A 224 30.64 -8.03 3.07
CA GLY A 224 29.31 -8.57 2.77
C GLY A 224 29.24 -9.55 1.60
N ASN A 225 30.27 -9.65 0.75
CA ASN A 225 30.35 -10.65 -0.31
C ASN A 225 31.46 -11.68 -0.11
N ALA A 226 32.26 -11.57 0.96
CA ALA A 226 33.33 -12.49 1.31
C ALA A 226 33.20 -12.93 2.77
N SER A 227 33.98 -12.35 3.69
CA SER A 227 33.95 -12.73 5.09
C SER A 227 34.53 -11.65 6.01
N SER A 228 34.12 -11.69 7.29
CA SER A 228 34.76 -11.01 8.41
C SER A 228 35.34 -12.01 9.41
N ASP A 229 36.25 -11.49 10.23
CA ASP A 229 36.58 -12.01 11.55
C ASP A 229 36.52 -10.90 12.62
N THR A 230 36.68 -11.28 13.88
CA THR A 230 36.71 -10.37 15.04
C THR A 230 37.66 -9.17 14.86
N GLU A 231 38.81 -9.36 14.22
CA GLU A 231 39.81 -8.31 14.04
C GLU A 231 39.32 -7.29 12.99
N THR A 232 38.73 -7.75 11.89
CA THR A 232 38.12 -6.87 10.88
C THR A 232 36.93 -6.07 11.43
N VAL A 233 36.01 -6.70 12.18
CA VAL A 233 34.87 -5.99 12.80
C VAL A 233 35.36 -4.96 13.83
N GLN A 234 36.39 -5.29 14.63
CA GLN A 234 36.93 -4.36 15.63
C GLN A 234 37.68 -3.16 15.01
N TYR A 235 38.17 -3.23 13.77
CA TYR A 235 38.69 -2.05 13.07
C TYR A 235 37.59 -1.07 12.62
N ALA A 236 36.42 -1.58 12.21
CA ALA A 236 35.30 -0.75 11.79
C ALA A 236 34.76 0.17 12.91
N VAL A 237 34.99 -0.19 14.18
CA VAL A 237 34.57 0.59 15.36
C VAL A 237 35.09 2.03 15.32
N ASN A 238 36.32 2.26 14.88
CA ASN A 238 36.88 3.61 14.82
C ASN A 238 36.15 4.51 13.81
N VAL A 239 35.70 3.93 12.69
CA VAL A 239 34.92 4.62 11.64
C VAL A 239 33.52 4.94 12.15
N LEU A 240 32.82 3.96 12.75
CA LEU A 240 31.50 4.19 13.35
C LEU A 240 31.56 5.23 14.46
N LYS A 241 32.55 5.14 15.36
CA LYS A 241 32.74 6.10 16.44
C LYS A 241 33.00 7.51 15.89
N GLN A 242 33.88 7.66 14.90
CA GLN A 242 34.14 8.94 14.26
C GLN A 242 32.85 9.54 13.67
N TYR A 243 32.02 8.73 13.00
CA TYR A 243 30.74 9.18 12.47
C TYR A 243 29.79 9.63 13.57
N ASN A 244 29.63 8.84 14.64
CA ASN A 244 28.81 9.17 15.79
C ASN A 244 29.30 10.40 16.58
N ASP A 245 30.62 10.64 16.60
CA ASP A 245 31.24 11.82 17.22
C ASP A 245 31.07 13.09 16.36
N ASN A 246 30.81 12.95 15.05
CA ASN A 246 30.68 14.06 14.08
C ASN A 246 29.28 14.11 13.42
N LEU A 247 28.28 13.47 14.04
CA LEU A 247 27.00 13.12 13.43
C LEU A 247 26.27 14.34 12.82
N THR A 248 26.27 15.48 13.53
CA THR A 248 25.61 16.72 13.09
C THR A 248 26.13 17.27 11.75
N THR A 249 27.32 16.84 11.33
CA THR A 249 27.97 17.26 10.08
C THR A 249 27.99 16.12 9.05
N TYR A 250 28.13 14.87 9.48
CA TYR A 250 28.27 13.72 8.58
C TYR A 250 26.93 13.07 8.19
N VAL A 251 25.82 13.38 8.86
CA VAL A 251 24.51 12.79 8.55
C VAL A 251 23.92 13.26 7.21
N SER A 252 24.31 14.45 6.76
CA SER A 252 23.96 15.02 5.44
C SER A 252 25.02 14.75 4.35
N ASP A 253 26.15 14.13 4.69
CA ASP A 253 27.18 13.72 3.72
C ASP A 253 26.85 12.30 3.21
N TYR A 254 26.33 12.22 1.98
CA TYR A 254 25.95 10.94 1.35
C TYR A 254 27.12 9.95 1.28
N ALA A 255 28.35 10.39 1.00
CA ALA A 255 29.50 9.50 0.85
C ALA A 255 29.88 8.87 2.21
N LYS A 256 29.85 9.66 3.29
CA LYS A 256 30.13 9.18 4.66
C LYS A 256 28.98 8.33 5.20
N GLY A 257 27.73 8.71 4.93
CA GLY A 257 26.55 7.91 5.23
C GLY A 257 26.60 6.55 4.54
N GLN A 258 26.97 6.50 3.25
CA GLN A 258 27.09 5.25 2.49
C GLN A 258 28.26 4.40 3.02
N ALA A 259 29.39 5.02 3.35
CA ALA A 259 30.55 4.31 3.91
C ALA A 259 30.22 3.60 5.25
N VAL A 260 29.44 4.24 6.13
CA VAL A 260 28.96 3.60 7.38
C VAL A 260 27.89 2.56 7.12
N TYR A 261 26.93 2.83 6.22
CA TYR A 261 25.88 1.88 5.83
C TYR A 261 26.47 0.56 5.29
N GLU A 262 27.40 0.63 4.32
CA GLU A 262 28.02 -0.57 3.72
C GLU A 262 28.83 -1.37 4.75
N ILE A 263 29.43 -0.72 5.75
CA ILE A 263 30.13 -1.40 6.84
C ILE A 263 29.17 -2.17 7.75
N VAL A 264 28.11 -1.52 8.26
CA VAL A 264 27.19 -2.19 9.19
C VAL A 264 26.39 -3.27 8.47
N LYS A 265 25.94 -2.99 7.24
CA LYS A 265 25.28 -3.97 6.37
C LYS A 265 26.18 -5.15 6.03
N GLY A 266 27.41 -4.91 5.59
CA GLY A 266 28.33 -5.97 5.18
C GLY A 266 28.66 -6.91 6.33
N ILE A 267 28.90 -6.36 7.53
CA ILE A 267 29.20 -7.13 8.74
C ILE A 267 27.97 -7.93 9.22
N ASP A 268 26.76 -7.36 9.23
CA ASP A 268 25.56 -8.14 9.56
C ASP A 268 25.29 -9.22 8.52
N TYR A 269 25.36 -8.92 7.22
CA TYR A 269 25.13 -9.90 6.16
C TYR A 269 26.06 -11.10 6.30
N ASP A 270 27.37 -10.88 6.44
CA ASP A 270 28.37 -11.92 6.66
C ASP A 270 28.06 -12.81 7.88
N ILE A 271 27.74 -12.19 9.01
CA ILE A 271 27.49 -12.87 10.28
C ILE A 271 26.20 -13.72 10.21
N GLN A 272 25.14 -13.19 9.59
CA GLN A 272 23.86 -13.89 9.51
C GLN A 272 23.90 -15.00 8.44
N SER A 273 24.62 -14.81 7.32
CA SER A 273 24.94 -15.90 6.38
C SER A 273 25.74 -17.02 7.07
N TYR A 274 26.74 -16.69 7.90
CA TYR A 274 27.47 -17.71 8.66
C TYR A 274 26.56 -18.49 9.62
N LEU A 275 25.60 -17.84 10.31
CA LEU A 275 24.61 -18.56 11.12
C LEU A 275 23.78 -19.53 10.26
N GLN A 276 23.34 -19.10 9.08
CA GLN A 276 22.53 -19.92 8.17
C GLN A 276 23.32 -21.11 7.62
N ASP A 277 24.53 -20.88 7.10
CA ASP A 277 25.40 -21.91 6.50
C ASP A 277 25.86 -22.97 7.51
N THR A 278 26.01 -22.58 8.78
CA THR A 278 26.53 -23.48 9.84
C THR A 278 25.45 -24.00 10.80
N ASN A 279 24.22 -23.48 10.73
CA ASN A 279 23.11 -23.73 11.65
C ASN A 279 23.47 -23.55 13.14
N LYS A 280 24.45 -22.69 13.44
CA LYS A 280 24.95 -22.40 14.79
C LYS A 280 24.08 -21.40 15.53
N GLN A 281 24.12 -21.46 16.85
CA GLN A 281 23.62 -20.38 17.71
C GLN A 281 24.63 -19.24 17.83
N PRO A 282 24.20 -17.98 18.11
CA PRO A 282 25.10 -16.83 18.19
C PRO A 282 26.31 -17.03 19.12
N ASN A 283 26.10 -17.68 20.26
CA ASN A 283 27.12 -18.00 21.26
C ASN A 283 28.13 -19.09 20.85
N GLU A 284 27.93 -19.77 19.71
CA GLU A 284 28.85 -20.77 19.14
C GLU A 284 29.72 -20.18 18.00
N THR A 285 29.59 -18.87 17.75
CA THR A 285 30.31 -18.16 16.70
C THR A 285 31.57 -17.46 17.20
N MET A 286 32.46 -17.07 16.28
CA MET A 286 33.73 -16.42 16.64
C MET A 286 33.57 -15.00 17.18
N TRP A 287 32.48 -14.30 16.86
CA TRP A 287 32.24 -12.89 17.21
C TRP A 287 31.63 -12.70 18.61
N TYR A 288 30.95 -13.71 19.17
CA TYR A 288 30.21 -13.60 20.44
C TYR A 288 31.09 -13.09 21.59
N GLY A 289 30.64 -12.00 22.24
CA GLY A 289 31.34 -11.36 23.35
C GLY A 289 32.69 -10.70 22.98
N LYS A 290 32.98 -10.54 21.68
CA LYS A 290 34.24 -9.96 21.17
C LYS A 290 34.04 -8.79 20.20
N ILE A 291 32.82 -8.52 19.76
CA ILE A 291 32.47 -7.37 18.93
C ILE A 291 31.60 -6.34 19.68
N ASP A 292 31.54 -6.43 21.00
CA ASP A 292 30.73 -5.57 21.87
C ASP A 292 30.92 -4.07 21.59
N ASN A 293 32.14 -3.61 21.31
CA ASN A 293 32.42 -2.21 20.96
C ASN A 293 31.73 -1.77 19.66
N PHE A 294 31.67 -2.66 18.65
CA PHE A 294 30.98 -2.41 17.38
C PHE A 294 29.47 -2.34 17.60
N ILE A 295 28.93 -3.32 18.33
CA ILE A 295 27.51 -3.35 18.70
C ILE A 295 27.14 -2.09 19.50
N ASN A 296 28.01 -1.60 20.38
CA ASN A 296 27.72 -0.41 21.19
C ASN A 296 27.76 0.92 20.40
N GLU A 297 28.59 1.06 19.36
CA GLU A 297 28.47 2.21 18.45
C GLU A 297 27.25 2.10 17.51
N VAL A 298 26.79 0.89 17.15
CA VAL A 298 25.48 0.68 16.48
C VAL A 298 24.31 1.02 17.42
N ASN A 299 24.38 0.63 18.68
CA ASN A 299 23.38 0.98 19.70
C ASN A 299 23.32 2.50 19.93
N ARG A 300 24.46 3.20 19.85
CA ARG A 300 24.52 4.67 19.91
C ARG A 300 23.81 5.33 18.73
N ILE A 301 23.89 4.76 17.53
CA ILE A 301 23.09 5.19 16.37
C ILE A 301 21.59 4.97 16.63
N ALA A 302 21.21 3.84 17.23
CA ALA A 302 19.82 3.55 17.56
C ALA A 302 19.20 4.55 18.56
N LEU A 303 20.01 5.28 19.33
CA LEU A 303 19.60 6.15 20.44
C LEU A 303 20.01 7.63 20.28
N VAL A 304 20.10 8.11 19.03
CA VAL A 304 20.41 9.52 18.68
C VAL A 304 19.40 10.54 19.21
N GLY A 305 18.17 10.12 19.52
CA GLY A 305 17.17 10.94 20.23
C GLY A 305 16.23 11.72 19.32
N ASN A 306 16.66 12.85 18.78
CA ASN A 306 15.79 13.67 17.93
C ASN A 306 15.79 13.14 16.49
N ILE A 307 14.63 12.74 15.97
CA ILE A 307 14.45 12.38 14.56
C ILE A 307 14.39 13.66 13.71
N THR A 308 15.12 13.66 12.60
CA THR A 308 15.02 14.64 11.51
C THR A 308 14.93 13.90 10.17
N ASN A 309 14.60 14.61 9.09
CA ASN A 309 14.53 13.98 7.77
C ASN A 309 15.89 13.40 7.36
N GLU A 310 16.98 14.12 7.66
CA GLU A 310 18.36 13.74 7.36
C GLU A 310 18.84 12.51 8.13
N ASN A 311 18.41 12.33 9.39
CA ASN A 311 18.89 11.25 10.26
C ASN A 311 17.94 10.05 10.38
N SER A 312 16.71 10.15 9.87
CA SER A 312 15.67 9.11 10.00
C SER A 312 16.12 7.73 9.49
N TRP A 313 16.74 7.67 8.31
CA TRP A 313 17.28 6.44 7.70
C TRP A 313 18.34 5.78 8.59
N LEU A 314 19.19 6.61 9.22
CA LEU A 314 20.28 6.18 10.07
C LEU A 314 19.75 5.62 11.40
N ILE A 315 18.78 6.29 12.02
CA ILE A 315 18.12 5.82 13.25
C ILE A 315 17.42 4.48 13.01
N ASN A 316 16.68 4.35 11.91
CA ASN A 316 16.02 3.09 11.53
C ASN A 316 17.04 1.95 11.37
N ASN A 317 18.17 2.22 10.70
CA ASN A 317 19.28 1.25 10.60
C ASN A 317 19.89 0.89 11.97
N GLY A 318 20.13 1.88 12.83
CA GLY A 318 20.65 1.65 14.17
C GLY A 318 19.79 0.67 14.96
N ILE A 319 18.48 0.87 14.96
CA ILE A 319 17.51 -0.02 15.63
C ILE A 319 17.49 -1.41 14.97
N TYR A 320 17.44 -1.46 13.65
CA TYR A 320 17.43 -2.71 12.87
C TYR A 320 18.66 -3.58 13.18
N TYR A 321 19.86 -3.00 13.11
CA TYR A 321 21.10 -3.71 13.37
C TYR A 321 21.37 -3.94 14.86
N ALA A 322 20.93 -3.06 15.77
CA ALA A 322 20.96 -3.35 17.22
C ALA A 322 20.10 -4.58 17.56
N GLY A 323 18.93 -4.72 16.92
CA GLY A 323 18.08 -5.91 17.02
C GLY A 323 18.78 -7.18 16.55
N ARG A 324 19.36 -7.15 15.33
CA ARG A 324 19.97 -8.32 14.66
C ARG A 324 21.34 -8.73 15.19
N LEU A 325 22.18 -7.76 15.58
CA LEU A 325 23.56 -7.99 16.07
C LEU A 325 23.63 -8.10 17.60
N GLY A 326 22.69 -7.54 18.35
CA GLY A 326 22.74 -7.51 19.82
C GLY A 326 22.82 -8.88 20.49
N LYS A 327 22.36 -9.94 19.82
CA LYS A 327 22.50 -11.35 20.23
C LYS A 327 23.95 -11.87 20.26
N PHE A 328 24.90 -11.14 19.70
CA PHE A 328 26.35 -11.44 19.74
C PHE A 328 27.12 -10.65 20.81
N HIS A 329 26.47 -9.73 21.52
CA HIS A 329 27.07 -8.98 22.63
C HIS A 329 27.24 -9.89 23.86
N SER A 330 28.28 -9.68 24.69
CA SER A 330 28.55 -10.51 25.88
C SER A 330 27.36 -10.67 26.84
N ASN A 331 26.60 -9.61 27.04
CA ASN A 331 25.19 -9.66 27.46
C ASN A 331 24.29 -9.83 26.23
N PRO A 332 23.67 -11.01 26.00
CA PRO A 332 22.86 -11.28 24.81
C PRO A 332 21.53 -10.51 24.77
N TYR A 333 21.09 -9.95 25.90
CA TYR A 333 19.90 -9.10 25.96
C TYR A 333 20.17 -7.63 25.58
N LYS A 334 21.43 -7.24 25.30
CA LYS A 334 21.80 -5.84 25.04
C LYS A 334 21.05 -5.25 23.83
N GLY A 335 20.81 -6.05 22.78
CA GLY A 335 19.99 -5.64 21.64
C GLY A 335 18.54 -5.37 22.04
N LEU A 336 17.93 -6.29 22.79
CA LEU A 336 16.56 -6.15 23.29
C LEU A 336 16.38 -4.94 24.22
N GLU A 337 17.35 -4.69 25.10
CA GLU A 337 17.42 -3.52 25.97
C GLU A 337 17.38 -2.22 25.14
N VAL A 338 18.23 -2.12 24.11
CA VAL A 338 18.38 -0.93 23.26
C VAL A 338 17.17 -0.68 22.36
N ILE A 339 16.61 -1.72 21.73
CA ILE A 339 15.38 -1.53 20.93
C ILE A 339 14.15 -1.24 21.79
N THR A 340 14.12 -1.71 23.05
CA THR A 340 13.09 -1.31 24.03
C THR A 340 13.26 0.16 24.43
N GLN A 341 14.51 0.61 24.67
CA GLN A 341 14.80 2.04 24.89
C GLN A 341 14.39 2.89 23.69
N ALA A 342 14.64 2.44 22.45
CA ALA A 342 14.21 3.12 21.24
C ALA A 342 12.67 3.25 21.14
N MET A 343 11.90 2.21 21.52
CA MET A 343 10.43 2.29 21.58
C MET A 343 9.91 3.32 22.59
N SER A 344 10.67 3.64 23.64
CA SER A 344 10.32 4.67 24.62
C SER A 344 10.85 6.06 24.25
N LEU A 345 11.92 6.13 23.46
CA LEU A 345 12.59 7.37 23.04
C LEU A 345 11.89 8.03 21.85
N TYR A 346 11.42 7.25 20.87
CA TYR A 346 10.81 7.75 19.64
C TYR A 346 9.28 7.79 19.73
N PRO A 347 8.60 8.74 19.04
CA PRO A 347 7.15 8.86 19.07
C PRO A 347 6.46 7.55 18.68
N ARG A 348 5.41 7.17 19.43
CA ARG A 348 4.59 5.99 19.12
C ARG A 348 4.10 6.06 17.66
N LEU A 349 4.17 4.93 16.95
CA LEU A 349 3.79 4.79 15.53
C LEU A 349 4.68 5.57 14.53
N SER A 350 5.79 6.17 14.96
CA SER A 350 6.84 6.63 14.02
C SER A 350 7.57 5.46 13.34
N GLY A 351 8.30 5.73 12.25
CA GLY A 351 9.15 4.75 11.58
C GLY A 351 10.11 4.01 12.54
N PRO A 352 10.92 4.72 13.34
CA PRO A 352 11.78 4.10 14.37
C PRO A 352 11.03 3.23 15.38
N TYR A 353 9.82 3.65 15.80
CA TYR A 353 8.97 2.86 16.68
C TYR A 353 8.52 1.55 16.01
N PHE A 354 8.08 1.61 14.75
CA PHE A 354 7.72 0.41 13.98
C PHE A 354 8.91 -0.53 13.78
N VAL A 355 10.10 -0.01 13.41
CA VAL A 355 11.29 -0.85 13.23
C VAL A 355 11.69 -1.54 14.54
N ALA A 356 11.59 -0.86 15.69
CA ALA A 356 11.86 -1.48 16.98
C ALA A 356 10.86 -2.60 17.33
N VAL A 357 9.56 -2.38 17.07
CA VAL A 357 8.50 -3.39 17.19
C VAL A 357 8.77 -4.60 16.28
N GLU A 358 9.18 -4.37 15.03
CA GLU A 358 9.58 -5.43 14.07
C GLU A 358 10.78 -6.22 14.58
N GLN A 359 11.81 -5.56 15.15
CA GLN A 359 12.98 -6.23 15.70
C GLN A 359 12.67 -7.06 16.95
N ILE A 360 11.82 -6.57 17.87
CA ILE A 360 11.36 -7.33 19.03
C ILE A 360 10.56 -8.56 18.58
N LYS A 361 9.65 -8.39 17.62
CA LYS A 361 8.82 -9.49 17.11
C LYS A 361 9.63 -10.56 16.40
N THR A 362 10.67 -10.18 15.65
CA THR A 362 11.46 -11.08 14.81
C THR A 362 12.62 -11.74 15.57
N ASN A 363 13.43 -10.99 16.31
CA ASN A 363 14.65 -11.51 16.95
C ASN A 363 14.46 -11.92 18.42
N TYR A 364 13.42 -11.40 19.10
CA TYR A 364 13.23 -11.58 20.56
C TYR A 364 11.84 -12.11 20.93
N GLY A 365 11.18 -12.83 20.01
CA GLY A 365 9.94 -13.56 20.27
C GLY A 365 8.69 -12.70 20.54
N GLY A 366 8.76 -11.38 20.38
CA GLY A 366 7.62 -10.48 20.61
C GLY A 366 7.40 -10.04 22.06
N LYS A 367 8.43 -10.11 22.91
CA LYS A 367 8.41 -9.47 24.25
C LYS A 367 9.50 -8.41 24.38
N ASP A 368 9.17 -7.29 25.00
CA ASP A 368 10.14 -6.23 25.30
C ASP A 368 11.10 -6.62 26.45
N TYR A 369 12.09 -5.77 26.74
CA TYR A 369 13.08 -6.00 27.80
C TYR A 369 12.45 -6.08 29.21
N SER A 370 11.26 -5.51 29.41
CA SER A 370 10.48 -5.59 30.65
C SER A 370 9.56 -6.82 30.69
N GLY A 371 9.51 -7.61 29.62
CA GLY A 371 8.69 -8.82 29.48
C GLY A 371 7.27 -8.60 28.91
N ASN A 372 6.90 -7.36 28.55
CA ASN A 372 5.58 -7.04 28.01
C ASN A 372 5.42 -7.59 26.59
N ALA A 373 4.24 -8.11 26.25
CA ALA A 373 3.96 -8.64 24.92
C ALA A 373 3.69 -7.50 23.90
N VAL A 374 4.49 -7.46 22.83
CA VAL A 374 4.38 -6.45 21.77
C VAL A 374 3.48 -6.95 20.64
N ASN A 375 2.23 -6.47 20.60
CA ASN A 375 1.26 -6.85 19.58
C ASN A 375 1.38 -6.00 18.31
N LEU A 376 2.24 -6.42 17.39
CA LEU A 376 2.47 -5.81 16.07
C LEU A 376 1.17 -5.60 15.27
N GLN A 377 0.23 -6.55 15.27
CA GLN A 377 -1.05 -6.40 14.56
C GLN A 377 -1.89 -5.25 15.12
N LYS A 378 -2.03 -5.16 16.46
CA LYS A 378 -2.72 -4.04 17.11
C LYS A 378 -2.06 -2.70 16.75
N ILE A 379 -0.73 -2.67 16.79
CA ILE A 379 0.08 -1.46 16.48
C ILE A 379 -0.10 -1.04 15.02
N ARG A 380 -0.18 -1.97 14.06
CA ARG A 380 -0.53 -1.64 12.65
C ARG A 380 -1.92 -1.05 12.52
N GLU A 381 -2.93 -1.60 13.19
CA GLU A 381 -4.29 -1.07 13.12
C GLU A 381 -4.44 0.29 13.83
N GLU A 382 -3.66 0.55 14.89
CA GLU A 382 -3.49 1.90 15.47
C GLU A 382 -2.84 2.86 14.46
N GLY A 383 -1.76 2.43 13.79
CA GLY A 383 -1.08 3.21 12.76
C GLY A 383 -1.96 3.54 11.54
N LYS A 384 -2.75 2.58 11.05
CA LYS A 384 -3.73 2.82 9.99
C LYS A 384 -4.76 3.88 10.41
N ARG A 385 -5.27 3.82 11.64
CA ARG A 385 -6.18 4.86 12.16
C ARG A 385 -5.51 6.23 12.31
N GLN A 386 -4.22 6.29 12.63
CA GLN A 386 -3.47 7.54 12.75
C GLN A 386 -3.16 8.19 11.39
N TYR A 387 -2.66 7.41 10.43
CA TYR A 387 -2.19 7.92 9.13
C TYR A 387 -3.25 7.92 8.03
N LEU A 388 -4.35 7.18 8.20
CA LEU A 388 -5.49 7.10 7.27
C LEU A 388 -6.84 7.29 8.01
N PRO A 389 -7.02 8.37 8.80
CA PRO A 389 -8.19 8.55 9.68
C PRO A 389 -9.51 8.78 8.93
N LYS A 390 -9.46 9.19 7.65
CA LYS A 390 -10.66 9.51 6.86
C LYS A 390 -11.03 8.36 5.94
N THR A 391 -12.32 8.08 5.82
CA THR A 391 -12.87 7.14 4.83
C THR A 391 -13.98 7.84 4.03
N TYR A 392 -14.03 7.58 2.72
CA TYR A 392 -15.07 8.07 1.82
C TYR A 392 -15.60 6.94 0.93
N THR A 393 -16.91 6.74 0.90
CA THR A 393 -17.54 5.66 0.11
C THR A 393 -18.29 6.20 -1.11
N PHE A 394 -18.21 5.45 -2.20
CA PHE A 394 -18.90 5.73 -3.45
C PHE A 394 -19.48 4.46 -4.09
N ASP A 395 -20.44 4.65 -4.99
CA ASP A 395 -21.20 3.63 -5.73
C ASP A 395 -21.63 2.45 -4.84
N ASP A 396 -22.49 2.75 -3.87
CA ASP A 396 -23.02 1.81 -2.86
C ASP A 396 -21.95 1.07 -2.03
N GLY A 397 -20.73 1.62 -2.00
CA GLY A 397 -19.58 1.06 -1.28
C GLY A 397 -18.61 0.25 -2.15
N SER A 398 -18.86 0.12 -3.46
CA SER A 398 -17.94 -0.57 -4.38
C SER A 398 -16.64 0.21 -4.68
N ILE A 399 -16.56 1.49 -4.30
CA ILE A 399 -15.32 2.27 -4.31
C ILE A 399 -15.13 2.93 -2.93
N VAL A 400 -13.98 2.69 -2.29
CA VAL A 400 -13.68 3.15 -0.92
C VAL A 400 -12.33 3.84 -0.85
N PHE A 401 -12.32 5.16 -0.63
CA PHE A 401 -11.09 5.90 -0.35
C PHE A 401 -10.78 5.89 1.15
N LYS A 402 -9.54 5.58 1.54
CA LYS A 402 -9.01 5.71 2.91
C LYS A 402 -7.84 6.68 2.87
N THR A 403 -7.89 7.78 3.62
CA THR A 403 -6.96 8.90 3.39
C THR A 403 -6.40 9.51 4.67
N GLY A 404 -5.20 10.07 4.54
CA GLY A 404 -4.65 11.04 5.48
C GLY A 404 -5.59 12.24 5.68
N ASP A 405 -5.39 12.93 6.79
CA ASP A 405 -6.21 14.06 7.25
C ASP A 405 -6.11 15.31 6.35
N LYS A 406 -4.97 15.53 5.69
CA LYS A 406 -4.69 16.70 4.84
C LYS A 406 -5.13 16.50 3.38
N VAL A 407 -5.45 15.26 2.98
CA VAL A 407 -6.01 14.97 1.65
C VAL A 407 -7.42 15.58 1.57
N THR A 408 -7.64 16.45 0.58
CA THR A 408 -8.87 17.26 0.50
C THR A 408 -10.03 16.49 -0.10
N GLU A 409 -11.25 16.76 0.37
CA GLU A 409 -12.46 16.18 -0.24
C GLU A 409 -12.59 16.52 -1.72
N GLU A 410 -12.15 17.71 -2.13
CA GLU A 410 -12.16 18.11 -3.55
C GLU A 410 -11.30 17.17 -4.38
N LYS A 411 -10.10 16.82 -3.91
CA LYS A 411 -9.24 15.84 -4.59
C LYS A 411 -9.94 14.49 -4.68
N ILE A 412 -10.58 14.01 -3.62
CA ILE A 412 -11.30 12.72 -3.65
C ILE A 412 -12.48 12.74 -4.63
N LYS A 413 -13.26 13.82 -4.66
CA LYS A 413 -14.32 14.05 -5.65
C LYS A 413 -13.76 14.05 -7.08
N ARG A 414 -12.60 14.67 -7.31
CA ARG A 414 -11.90 14.63 -8.62
C ARG A 414 -11.45 13.22 -9.00
N LEU A 415 -10.83 12.46 -8.08
CA LEU A 415 -10.37 11.09 -8.35
C LEU A 415 -11.53 10.16 -8.73
N TYR A 416 -12.66 10.24 -8.02
CA TYR A 416 -13.87 9.50 -8.40
C TYR A 416 -14.28 9.77 -9.85
N TRP A 417 -14.37 11.03 -10.27
CA TRP A 417 -14.76 11.37 -11.64
C TRP A 417 -13.68 11.04 -12.68
N ALA A 418 -12.39 11.12 -12.32
CA ALA A 418 -11.28 10.69 -13.17
C ALA A 418 -11.38 9.19 -13.49
N ALA A 419 -11.71 8.36 -12.49
CA ALA A 419 -12.03 6.95 -12.71
C ALA A 419 -13.22 6.75 -13.66
N LYS A 420 -14.23 7.63 -13.68
CA LYS A 420 -15.36 7.54 -14.63
C LYS A 420 -14.98 7.91 -16.06
N GLU A 421 -14.02 8.82 -16.26
CA GLU A 421 -13.48 9.10 -17.59
C GLU A 421 -12.63 7.94 -18.11
N VAL A 422 -11.72 7.41 -17.28
CA VAL A 422 -10.87 6.26 -17.63
C VAL A 422 -11.71 5.00 -17.88
N LYS A 423 -12.62 4.64 -16.96
CA LYS A 423 -13.53 3.49 -17.12
C LYS A 423 -14.33 3.57 -18.42
N ALA A 424 -14.82 4.77 -18.78
CA ALA A 424 -15.58 4.95 -20.00
C ALA A 424 -14.74 4.72 -21.27
N GLN A 425 -13.53 5.30 -21.38
CA GLN A 425 -12.70 5.07 -22.57
C GLN A 425 -12.17 3.64 -22.63
N TYR A 426 -11.88 3.03 -21.49
CA TYR A 426 -11.43 1.65 -21.39
C TYR A 426 -12.49 0.65 -21.89
N HIS A 427 -13.74 0.71 -21.40
CA HIS A 427 -14.79 -0.19 -21.87
C HIS A 427 -15.19 0.01 -23.34
N ARG A 428 -15.10 1.25 -23.86
CA ARG A 428 -15.24 1.48 -25.32
C ARG A 428 -14.24 0.64 -26.11
N VAL A 429 -13.00 0.54 -25.63
CA VAL A 429 -11.92 -0.16 -26.32
C VAL A 429 -12.00 -1.68 -26.12
N ILE A 430 -12.16 -2.15 -24.88
CA ILE A 430 -12.16 -3.60 -24.57
C ILE A 430 -13.47 -4.29 -24.99
N GLY A 431 -14.55 -3.54 -25.20
CA GLY A 431 -15.85 -4.07 -25.64
C GLY A 431 -16.59 -4.90 -24.57
N ASN A 432 -16.04 -4.99 -23.36
CA ASN A 432 -16.56 -5.71 -22.20
C ASN A 432 -16.58 -4.79 -20.96
N ASP A 433 -17.67 -4.86 -20.18
CA ASP A 433 -17.90 -4.15 -18.91
C ASP A 433 -18.25 -5.09 -17.73
N LYS A 434 -18.23 -6.41 -17.96
CA LYS A 434 -18.46 -7.44 -16.94
C LYS A 434 -17.13 -7.97 -16.43
N ALA A 435 -17.01 -8.13 -15.12
CA ALA A 435 -15.83 -8.74 -14.53
C ALA A 435 -15.62 -10.14 -15.10
N LEU A 436 -14.39 -10.49 -15.45
CA LEU A 436 -14.03 -11.83 -15.94
C LEU A 436 -14.26 -12.88 -14.84
N GLU A 437 -13.96 -12.50 -13.60
CA GLU A 437 -14.01 -13.33 -12.41
C GLU A 437 -14.76 -12.59 -11.27
N PRO A 438 -16.10 -12.69 -11.20
CA PRO A 438 -16.88 -12.06 -10.13
C PRO A 438 -16.69 -12.78 -8.78
N GLY A 439 -16.66 -12.02 -7.68
CA GLY A 439 -16.32 -12.53 -6.35
C GLY A 439 -14.84 -12.36 -5.97
N ASN A 440 -13.99 -11.85 -6.87
CA ASN A 440 -12.63 -11.44 -6.56
C ASN A 440 -12.62 -10.18 -5.66
N ALA A 441 -11.50 -9.94 -4.98
CA ALA A 441 -11.37 -8.85 -3.98
C ALA A 441 -11.59 -7.44 -4.57
N ASP A 442 -11.47 -7.29 -5.88
CA ASP A 442 -11.67 -6.06 -6.65
C ASP A 442 -13.15 -5.77 -7.00
N ASP A 443 -14.10 -6.60 -6.53
CA ASP A 443 -15.51 -6.24 -6.41
C ASP A 443 -15.71 -4.98 -5.53
N VAL A 444 -14.74 -4.68 -4.63
CA VAL A 444 -14.65 -3.41 -3.89
C VAL A 444 -13.27 -2.80 -4.07
N LEU A 445 -13.16 -1.78 -4.91
CA LEU A 445 -11.90 -1.04 -5.12
C LEU A 445 -11.61 -0.14 -3.90
N THR A 446 -10.61 -0.51 -3.12
CA THR A 446 -10.08 0.33 -2.04
C THR A 446 -8.92 1.19 -2.55
N ILE A 447 -8.89 2.48 -2.21
CA ILE A 447 -7.83 3.41 -2.59
C ILE A 447 -7.27 4.08 -1.34
N VAL A 448 -6.00 3.81 -1.03
CA VAL A 448 -5.29 4.29 0.15
C VAL A 448 -4.39 5.47 -0.23
N ILE A 449 -4.60 6.64 0.40
CA ILE A 449 -3.89 7.89 0.06
C ILE A 449 -3.29 8.53 1.32
N TYR A 450 -1.98 8.36 1.52
CA TYR A 450 -1.23 9.04 2.56
C TYR A 450 -1.04 10.54 2.24
N ASN A 451 -0.76 11.39 3.23
CA ASN A 451 -0.70 12.85 3.00
C ASN A 451 0.53 13.31 2.17
N ASN A 452 1.59 12.52 2.12
CA ASN A 452 2.90 12.88 1.57
C ASN A 452 3.77 11.60 1.39
N PRO A 453 4.87 11.65 0.61
CA PRO A 453 5.78 10.51 0.42
C PRO A 453 6.46 10.01 1.69
N ASP A 454 6.57 10.83 2.74
CA ASP A 454 7.25 10.45 3.99
C ASP A 454 6.35 9.54 4.85
N GLU A 455 5.07 9.92 4.99
CA GLU A 455 4.01 9.08 5.56
C GLU A 455 3.77 7.82 4.71
N TYR A 456 3.94 7.90 3.37
CA TYR A 456 3.81 6.73 2.49
C TYR A 456 4.81 5.63 2.82
N GLN A 457 6.02 5.95 3.30
CA GLN A 457 7.02 4.95 3.67
C GLN A 457 6.53 3.97 4.75
N LEU A 458 5.52 4.37 5.55
CA LEU A 458 4.90 3.53 6.56
C LEU A 458 3.96 2.47 5.95
N ASN A 459 3.58 2.55 4.67
CA ASN A 459 2.75 1.54 4.02
C ASN A 459 3.40 0.14 4.05
N ARG A 460 4.74 0.07 4.02
CA ARG A 460 5.50 -1.17 4.21
C ARG A 460 5.18 -1.80 5.57
N GLN A 461 5.30 -1.06 6.67
CA GLN A 461 5.04 -1.59 8.01
C GLN A 461 3.54 -1.75 8.34
N LEU A 462 2.65 -0.99 7.68
CA LEU A 462 1.19 -1.02 7.91
C LEU A 462 0.45 -2.09 7.09
N TYR A 463 0.84 -2.30 5.84
CA TYR A 463 0.17 -3.20 4.89
C TYR A 463 1.08 -4.27 4.28
N GLY A 464 2.41 -4.12 4.35
CA GLY A 464 3.38 -5.12 3.89
C GLY A 464 3.92 -4.91 2.47
N TYR A 465 3.47 -3.88 1.77
CA TYR A 465 3.82 -3.59 0.37
C TYR A 465 4.90 -2.52 0.24
N GLU A 466 5.77 -2.66 -0.76
CA GLU A 466 6.93 -1.77 -0.95
C GLU A 466 6.53 -0.35 -1.35
N THR A 467 7.31 0.61 -0.86
CA THR A 467 7.06 2.07 -0.97
C THR A 467 8.03 2.77 -1.90
N ASN A 468 8.91 1.99 -2.53
CA ASN A 468 9.80 2.39 -3.61
C ASN A 468 9.01 2.47 -4.93
N ASN A 469 8.07 3.41 -5.01
CA ASN A 469 7.22 3.69 -6.18
C ASN A 469 6.43 5.00 -5.99
N GLY A 470 5.73 5.46 -7.03
CA GLY A 470 4.74 6.54 -6.90
C GLY A 470 3.42 6.09 -6.28
N GLY A 471 3.15 4.79 -6.37
CA GLY A 471 1.95 4.08 -5.94
C GLY A 471 2.08 2.62 -6.37
N ILE A 472 1.13 1.78 -5.97
CA ILE A 472 1.02 0.39 -6.44
C ILE A 472 -0.41 -0.15 -6.27
N TYR A 473 -0.98 -0.72 -7.33
CA TYR A 473 -2.20 -1.53 -7.26
C TYR A 473 -1.91 -2.99 -6.92
N ILE A 474 -2.61 -3.53 -5.91
CA ILE A 474 -2.54 -4.93 -5.47
C ILE A 474 -3.88 -5.61 -5.75
N GLU A 475 -3.93 -6.37 -6.83
CA GLU A 475 -5.16 -7.00 -7.34
C GLU A 475 -5.78 -8.00 -6.36
N GLU A 476 -4.98 -8.86 -5.73
CA GLU A 476 -5.44 -9.84 -4.73
C GLU A 476 -6.16 -9.23 -3.50
N LYS A 477 -6.13 -7.90 -3.38
CA LYS A 477 -6.71 -7.14 -2.28
C LYS A 477 -7.66 -6.06 -2.77
N GLY A 478 -7.90 -5.96 -4.08
CA GLY A 478 -8.66 -4.87 -4.72
C GLY A 478 -8.16 -3.48 -4.30
N THR A 479 -6.87 -3.31 -3.96
CA THR A 479 -6.40 -2.12 -3.23
C THR A 479 -5.27 -1.40 -3.96
N PHE A 480 -5.48 -0.12 -4.27
CA PHE A 480 -4.45 0.81 -4.73
C PHE A 480 -3.85 1.58 -3.54
N PHE A 481 -2.52 1.66 -3.45
CA PHE A 481 -1.79 2.44 -2.44
C PHE A 481 -1.02 3.60 -3.09
N THR A 482 -1.15 4.82 -2.57
CA THR A 482 -0.40 5.99 -3.03
C THR A 482 -0.40 7.12 -1.99
N TYR A 483 0.02 8.33 -2.38
CA TYR A 483 0.15 9.51 -1.54
C TYR A 483 -0.12 10.81 -2.32
N GLU A 484 -0.69 11.81 -1.66
CA GLU A 484 -0.76 13.18 -2.19
C GLU A 484 0.65 13.78 -2.32
N ARG A 485 0.90 14.56 -3.37
CA ARG A 485 2.24 15.12 -3.66
C ARG A 485 2.22 16.51 -4.25
N THR A 486 3.25 17.29 -3.93
CA THR A 486 3.55 18.55 -4.61
C THR A 486 4.31 18.32 -5.93
N PRO A 487 4.29 19.26 -6.88
CA PRO A 487 5.10 19.18 -8.12
C PRO A 487 6.63 19.17 -7.91
N LYS A 488 7.12 19.32 -6.66
CA LYS A 488 8.54 19.12 -6.30
C LYS A 488 8.86 17.67 -5.93
N GLN A 489 7.87 16.89 -5.54
CA GLN A 489 8.02 15.50 -5.07
C GLN A 489 7.73 14.47 -6.17
N SER A 490 6.99 14.84 -7.21
CA SER A 490 6.85 14.03 -8.43
C SER A 490 6.49 14.91 -9.63
N ILE A 491 6.89 14.46 -10.82
CA ILE A 491 6.39 15.00 -12.10
C ILE A 491 4.91 14.68 -12.33
N TYR A 492 4.39 13.61 -11.72
CA TYR A 492 3.01 13.15 -11.86
C TYR A 492 2.15 13.62 -10.69
N SER A 493 1.08 14.36 -11.02
CA SER A 493 0.04 14.72 -10.05
C SER A 493 -0.68 13.48 -9.51
N LEU A 494 -1.30 13.59 -8.32
CA LEU A 494 -2.06 12.46 -7.74
C LEU A 494 -3.21 12.00 -8.66
N GLU A 495 -3.88 12.91 -9.39
CA GLU A 495 -4.91 12.49 -10.36
C GLU A 495 -4.31 11.75 -11.55
N GLU A 496 -3.17 12.21 -12.07
CA GLU A 496 -2.50 11.59 -13.21
C GLU A 496 -2.02 10.18 -12.90
N LEU A 497 -1.37 9.97 -11.75
CA LEU A 497 -0.96 8.64 -11.32
C LEU A 497 -2.16 7.75 -10.97
N PHE A 498 -3.19 8.29 -10.31
CA PHE A 498 -4.42 7.55 -10.04
C PHE A 498 -5.09 7.07 -11.34
N ARG A 499 -5.10 7.88 -12.41
CA ARG A 499 -5.65 7.49 -13.72
C ARG A 499 -4.86 6.35 -14.38
N HIS A 500 -3.54 6.32 -14.19
CA HIS A 500 -2.66 5.21 -14.60
C HIS A 500 -3.00 3.94 -13.80
N GLU A 501 -2.90 3.99 -12.48
CA GLU A 501 -3.06 2.83 -11.57
C GLU A 501 -4.48 2.27 -11.57
N PHE A 502 -5.50 3.11 -11.72
CA PHE A 502 -6.88 2.69 -11.93
C PHE A 502 -7.04 1.89 -13.25
N THR A 503 -6.16 2.05 -14.23
CA THR A 503 -6.16 1.20 -15.43
C THR A 503 -5.67 -0.22 -15.11
N HIS A 504 -4.73 -0.43 -14.17
CA HIS A 504 -4.35 -1.79 -13.75
C HIS A 504 -5.50 -2.52 -13.04
N TYR A 505 -6.29 -1.80 -12.23
CA TYR A 505 -7.56 -2.31 -11.70
C TYR A 505 -8.49 -2.75 -12.83
N LEU A 506 -8.63 -1.96 -13.90
CA LEU A 506 -9.47 -2.35 -15.03
C LEU A 506 -8.89 -3.53 -15.82
N GLN A 507 -7.56 -3.65 -15.92
CA GLN A 507 -6.86 -4.73 -16.63
C GLN A 507 -7.12 -6.10 -16.01
N GLY A 508 -6.85 -6.28 -14.71
CA GLY A 508 -7.15 -7.55 -14.02
C GLY A 508 -8.64 -7.89 -14.06
N ARG A 509 -9.50 -6.89 -13.81
CA ARG A 509 -10.94 -7.12 -13.69
C ARG A 509 -11.66 -7.45 -15.00
N TYR A 510 -11.27 -6.84 -16.12
CA TYR A 510 -12.06 -6.84 -17.36
C TYR A 510 -11.32 -7.33 -18.62
N GLU A 511 -9.99 -7.48 -18.59
CA GLU A 511 -9.16 -7.78 -19.78
C GLU A 511 -8.24 -8.99 -19.63
N VAL A 512 -7.58 -9.22 -18.48
CA VAL A 512 -6.59 -10.30 -18.30
C VAL A 512 -7.12 -11.36 -17.34
N PRO A 513 -7.38 -12.61 -17.79
CA PRO A 513 -7.79 -13.69 -16.88
C PRO A 513 -6.69 -14.11 -15.89
N GLY A 514 -7.06 -14.38 -14.64
CA GLY A 514 -6.14 -14.68 -13.54
C GLY A 514 -5.44 -13.46 -12.95
N LEU A 515 -5.23 -13.49 -11.63
CA LEU A 515 -4.64 -12.41 -10.83
C LEU A 515 -3.26 -11.98 -11.37
N PHE A 516 -2.93 -10.68 -11.30
CA PHE A 516 -1.68 -10.11 -11.76
C PHE A 516 -0.44 -10.99 -11.49
N GLY A 517 0.27 -11.33 -12.56
CA GLY A 517 1.45 -12.19 -12.50
C GLY A 517 1.15 -13.69 -12.46
N SER A 518 -0.03 -14.13 -12.02
CA SER A 518 -0.46 -15.53 -11.99
C SER A 518 -1.31 -15.86 -13.24
N GLY A 519 -0.74 -16.65 -14.16
CA GLY A 519 -1.41 -17.01 -15.40
C GLY A 519 -0.42 -17.23 -16.55
N GLU A 520 -0.88 -17.90 -17.61
CA GLU A 520 0.00 -18.26 -18.74
C GLU A 520 0.44 -17.03 -19.56
N MET A 521 -0.45 -16.05 -19.74
CA MET A 521 -0.11 -14.76 -20.35
C MET A 521 0.94 -13.98 -19.54
N TYR A 522 0.99 -14.13 -18.22
CA TYR A 522 2.00 -13.50 -17.35
C TYR A 522 3.37 -14.21 -17.33
N GLN A 523 3.51 -15.37 -17.98
CA GLN A 523 4.82 -16.01 -18.17
C GLN A 523 5.64 -15.25 -19.22
N ASN A 524 6.97 -15.34 -19.14
CA ASN A 524 7.92 -14.75 -20.08
C ASN A 524 7.81 -13.22 -20.27
N GLU A 525 7.17 -12.49 -19.33
CA GLU A 525 6.96 -11.03 -19.36
C GLU A 525 6.25 -10.52 -20.65
N ARG A 526 5.34 -11.33 -21.21
CA ARG A 526 4.61 -10.98 -22.45
C ARG A 526 3.84 -9.66 -22.33
N LEU A 527 3.25 -9.40 -21.17
CA LEU A 527 2.33 -8.29 -20.93
C LEU A 527 3.01 -7.01 -20.41
N THR A 528 4.31 -7.02 -20.07
CA THR A 528 4.97 -5.87 -19.43
C THR A 528 4.90 -4.60 -20.29
N TRP A 529 5.23 -4.68 -21.59
CA TRP A 529 5.05 -3.55 -22.50
C TRP A 529 3.57 -3.14 -22.65
N PHE A 530 2.68 -4.13 -22.59
CA PHE A 530 1.27 -3.96 -22.93
C PHE A 530 0.49 -3.27 -21.81
N GLN A 531 0.60 -3.79 -20.57
CA GLN A 531 -0.12 -3.30 -19.40
C GLN A 531 0.33 -1.89 -19.02
N GLU A 532 1.64 -1.66 -18.92
CA GLU A 532 2.22 -0.35 -18.61
C GLU A 532 1.95 0.66 -19.74
N GLY A 533 2.09 0.23 -21.00
CA GLY A 533 1.74 1.05 -22.16
C GLY A 533 0.26 1.46 -22.18
N ASN A 534 -0.65 0.53 -21.83
CA ASN A 534 -2.08 0.82 -21.72
C ASN A 534 -2.40 1.69 -20.50
N ALA A 535 -1.75 1.51 -19.35
CA ALA A 535 -1.97 2.35 -18.18
C ALA A 535 -1.55 3.81 -18.45
N GLU A 536 -0.37 4.03 -19.05
CA GLU A 536 0.09 5.36 -19.43
C GLU A 536 -0.78 5.99 -20.55
N PHE A 537 -1.31 5.16 -21.47
CA PHE A 537 -2.23 5.59 -22.52
C PHE A 537 -3.60 5.98 -21.96
N PHE A 538 -4.31 5.07 -21.30
CA PHE A 538 -5.64 5.31 -20.73
C PHE A 538 -5.64 6.35 -19.62
N ALA A 539 -4.51 6.64 -18.97
CA ALA A 539 -4.39 7.81 -18.11
C ALA A 539 -4.74 9.14 -18.84
N GLY A 540 -4.55 9.18 -20.17
CA GLY A 540 -4.95 10.27 -21.06
C GLY A 540 -6.45 10.34 -21.40
N SER A 541 -7.31 9.55 -20.75
CA SER A 541 -8.75 9.51 -21.03
C SER A 541 -9.46 10.83 -20.72
N THR A 542 -10.42 11.20 -21.57
CA THR A 542 -11.27 12.40 -21.41
C THR A 542 -12.75 12.04 -21.53
N ARG A 543 -13.65 12.91 -21.05
CA ARG A 543 -15.10 12.71 -21.19
C ARG A 543 -15.60 12.67 -22.63
N THR A 544 -15.14 13.57 -23.51
CA THR A 544 -15.74 13.79 -24.85
C THR A 544 -14.76 13.77 -26.03
N ASN A 545 -13.45 13.67 -25.80
CA ASN A 545 -12.42 13.70 -26.85
C ASN A 545 -11.55 12.44 -26.84
N ASN A 546 -12.16 11.28 -26.54
CA ASN A 546 -11.50 9.97 -26.46
C ASN A 546 -10.31 9.98 -25.46
N VAL A 547 -9.28 9.17 -25.73
CA VAL A 547 -7.98 9.20 -25.06
C VAL A 547 -7.04 10.11 -25.84
N VAL A 548 -6.32 11.00 -25.16
CA VAL A 548 -5.36 11.94 -25.77
C VAL A 548 -3.94 11.78 -25.22
N PRO A 549 -2.89 12.01 -26.03
CA PRO A 549 -1.51 11.95 -25.55
C PRO A 549 -1.21 12.93 -24.41
N ARG A 550 -0.55 12.45 -23.36
CA ARG A 550 -0.12 13.22 -22.18
C ARG A 550 1.22 13.93 -22.42
N LYS A 551 1.31 15.24 -22.13
CA LYS A 551 2.55 16.01 -22.30
C LYS A 551 3.73 15.45 -21.49
N SER A 552 3.47 14.94 -20.29
CA SER A 552 4.44 14.30 -19.40
C SER A 552 5.15 13.12 -20.07
N MET A 553 4.39 12.20 -20.67
CA MET A 553 4.92 11.03 -21.40
C MET A 553 5.75 11.43 -22.62
N ILE A 554 5.26 12.39 -23.41
CA ILE A 554 5.96 12.88 -24.61
C ILE A 554 7.29 13.53 -24.23
N SER A 555 7.31 14.30 -23.14
CA SER A 555 8.53 15.01 -22.64
C SER A 555 9.65 14.06 -22.19
N GLY A 556 9.37 12.76 -22.02
CA GLY A 556 10.39 11.75 -21.75
C GLY A 556 11.01 11.11 -23.00
N LEU A 557 10.39 11.26 -24.18
CA LEU A 557 10.85 10.61 -25.42
C LEU A 557 12.18 11.22 -25.91
N SER A 558 13.09 10.38 -26.41
CA SER A 558 14.38 10.86 -26.93
C SER A 558 14.19 11.78 -28.14
N SER A 559 14.76 12.98 -28.09
CA SER A 559 14.85 13.89 -29.24
C SER A 559 15.72 13.32 -30.35
N ASP A 560 16.82 12.64 -30.01
CA ASP A 560 17.60 11.82 -30.94
C ASP A 560 16.81 10.57 -31.38
N PRO A 561 16.58 10.37 -32.70
CA PRO A 561 15.93 9.16 -33.21
C PRO A 561 16.73 7.86 -33.02
N ALA A 562 18.07 7.91 -32.94
CA ALA A 562 18.88 6.70 -32.79
C ALA A 562 18.73 6.05 -31.40
N SER A 563 18.47 6.87 -30.37
CA SER A 563 18.22 6.45 -28.99
C SER A 563 16.74 6.11 -28.69
N ARG A 564 15.87 6.03 -29.71
CA ARG A 564 14.46 5.61 -29.55
C ARG A 564 14.34 4.08 -29.65
N TYR A 565 13.42 3.50 -28.87
CA TYR A 565 13.12 2.08 -29.01
C TYR A 565 12.45 1.80 -30.36
N THR A 566 12.86 0.73 -31.02
CA THR A 566 12.10 0.13 -32.14
C THR A 566 10.82 -0.53 -31.65
N ALA A 567 9.88 -0.79 -32.57
CA ALA A 567 8.69 -1.59 -32.26
C ALA A 567 9.06 -2.97 -31.69
N LYS A 568 10.15 -3.60 -32.15
CA LYS A 568 10.65 -4.88 -31.61
C LYS A 568 11.15 -4.76 -30.17
N GLN A 569 11.92 -3.73 -29.84
CA GLN A 569 12.35 -3.47 -28.45
C GLN A 569 11.15 -3.18 -27.55
N THR A 570 10.16 -2.42 -28.04
CA THR A 570 8.95 -2.09 -27.28
C THR A 570 8.13 -3.36 -26.98
N LEU A 571 7.76 -4.15 -28.00
CA LEU A 571 6.94 -5.38 -27.85
C LEU A 571 7.60 -6.51 -27.01
N PHE A 572 8.89 -6.40 -26.71
CA PHE A 572 9.65 -7.34 -25.88
C PHE A 572 10.32 -6.66 -24.68
N SER A 573 9.82 -5.47 -24.28
CA SER A 573 10.27 -4.77 -23.08
C SER A 573 9.87 -5.53 -21.80
N LYS A 574 10.70 -5.36 -20.76
CA LYS A 574 10.72 -6.10 -19.50
C LYS A 574 10.93 -5.11 -18.33
N TYR A 575 10.60 -5.53 -17.11
CA TYR A 575 10.85 -4.69 -15.94
C TYR A 575 12.36 -4.54 -15.68
N GLY A 576 12.80 -3.35 -15.30
CA GLY A 576 14.23 -3.02 -15.07
C GLY A 576 14.67 -1.63 -15.53
N SER A 577 13.83 -0.88 -16.25
CA SER A 577 14.07 0.55 -16.52
C SER A 577 12.75 1.32 -16.70
N TRP A 578 12.73 2.62 -16.42
CA TRP A 578 11.58 3.47 -16.73
C TRP A 578 11.44 3.80 -18.23
N ASP A 579 12.48 3.53 -19.04
CA ASP A 579 12.51 3.97 -20.44
C ASP A 579 11.42 3.32 -21.30
N PHE A 580 11.04 2.07 -21.03
CA PHE A 580 10.06 1.37 -21.87
C PHE A 580 8.63 1.89 -21.71
N TYR A 581 8.26 2.54 -20.60
CA TYR A 581 6.90 3.00 -20.30
C TYR A 581 6.42 4.01 -21.35
N LYS A 582 7.22 5.06 -21.58
CA LYS A 582 6.98 6.10 -22.60
C LYS A 582 6.98 5.58 -24.04
N TYR A 583 7.83 4.59 -24.35
CA TYR A 583 7.85 3.96 -25.68
C TYR A 583 6.64 3.03 -25.89
N SER A 584 6.23 2.31 -24.85
CA SER A 584 5.02 1.49 -24.87
C SER A 584 3.76 2.34 -24.98
N PHE A 585 3.66 3.44 -24.22
CA PHE A 585 2.65 4.48 -24.39
C PHE A 585 2.58 4.99 -25.84
N ALA A 586 3.73 5.34 -26.44
CA ALA A 586 3.78 5.86 -27.80
C ALA A 586 3.35 4.81 -28.84
N LEU A 587 3.65 3.52 -28.60
CA LEU A 587 3.19 2.42 -29.46
C LEU A 587 1.68 2.16 -29.30
N GLN A 588 1.14 2.09 -28.08
CA GLN A 588 -0.30 1.92 -27.87
C GLN A 588 -1.09 3.11 -28.45
N SER A 589 -0.61 4.34 -28.22
CA SER A 589 -1.19 5.55 -28.81
C SER A 589 -1.10 5.57 -30.34
N TYR A 590 -0.01 5.06 -30.95
CA TYR A 590 0.09 4.86 -32.39
C TYR A 590 -0.95 3.86 -32.89
N LEU A 591 -1.01 2.66 -32.28
CA LEU A 591 -1.91 1.58 -32.68
C LEU A 591 -3.38 2.02 -32.59
N TYR A 592 -3.78 2.66 -31.48
CA TYR A 592 -5.12 3.23 -31.31
C TYR A 592 -5.51 4.23 -32.40
N ASN A 593 -4.61 5.17 -32.75
CA ASN A 593 -4.91 6.24 -33.70
C ASN A 593 -4.80 5.81 -35.18
N HIS A 594 -3.95 4.82 -35.50
CA HIS A 594 -3.57 4.52 -36.89
C HIS A 594 -3.76 3.06 -37.32
N GLN A 595 -3.79 2.10 -36.38
CA GLN A 595 -3.94 0.66 -36.67
C GLN A 595 -4.88 -0.01 -35.67
N PHE A 596 -6.11 0.52 -35.52
CA PHE A 596 -7.05 0.06 -34.49
C PHE A 596 -7.31 -1.46 -34.53
N GLU A 597 -7.39 -2.09 -35.71
CA GLU A 597 -7.53 -3.56 -35.84
C GLU A 597 -6.34 -4.36 -35.26
N THR A 598 -5.14 -3.78 -35.24
CA THR A 598 -3.95 -4.37 -34.60
C THR A 598 -4.01 -4.18 -33.08
N PHE A 599 -4.49 -3.03 -32.62
CA PHE A 599 -4.69 -2.72 -31.20
C PHE A 599 -5.73 -3.67 -30.59
N ASP A 600 -6.91 -3.71 -31.20
CA ASP A 600 -8.08 -4.49 -30.81
C ASP A 600 -7.77 -5.98 -30.73
N LYS A 601 -7.16 -6.53 -31.79
CA LYS A 601 -6.76 -7.95 -31.85
C LYS A 601 -5.73 -8.36 -30.79
N LEU A 602 -4.86 -7.46 -30.32
CA LEU A 602 -3.96 -7.79 -29.21
C LEU A 602 -4.74 -7.99 -27.92
N GLN A 603 -5.75 -7.14 -27.66
CA GLN A 603 -6.61 -7.19 -26.47
C GLN A 603 -7.50 -8.45 -26.50
N ASP A 604 -8.05 -8.82 -27.66
CA ASP A 604 -8.78 -10.07 -27.86
C ASP A 604 -7.95 -11.31 -27.51
N LEU A 605 -6.70 -11.37 -27.99
CA LEU A 605 -5.80 -12.51 -27.74
C LEU A 605 -5.41 -12.63 -26.26
N ILE A 606 -5.31 -11.50 -25.56
CA ILE A 606 -5.08 -11.44 -24.10
C ILE A 606 -6.32 -11.92 -23.35
N ARG A 607 -7.49 -11.37 -23.69
CA ARG A 607 -8.78 -11.67 -23.04
C ARG A 607 -9.26 -13.10 -23.28
N ALA A 608 -8.86 -13.71 -24.39
CA ALA A 608 -9.06 -15.14 -24.68
C ALA A 608 -8.02 -16.06 -24.01
N ASN A 609 -7.00 -15.52 -23.31
CA ASN A 609 -5.83 -16.25 -22.83
C ASN A 609 -5.12 -17.08 -23.93
N ASP A 610 -5.15 -16.62 -25.19
CA ASP A 610 -4.56 -17.31 -26.33
C ASP A 610 -3.06 -16.98 -26.47
N VAL A 611 -2.30 -17.50 -25.53
CA VAL A 611 -0.83 -17.33 -25.41
C VAL A 611 -0.11 -17.64 -26.73
N LYS A 612 -0.56 -18.68 -27.43
CA LYS A 612 0.08 -19.17 -28.66
C LYS A 612 -0.11 -18.20 -29.82
N ASN A 613 -1.34 -17.76 -30.06
CA ASN A 613 -1.60 -16.81 -31.14
C ASN A 613 -1.18 -15.38 -30.76
N TYR A 614 -1.17 -15.03 -29.47
CA TYR A 614 -0.54 -13.81 -28.96
C TYR A 614 0.95 -13.75 -29.30
N ASP A 615 1.76 -14.75 -28.90
CA ASP A 615 3.20 -14.78 -29.21
C ASP A 615 3.46 -14.79 -30.73
N SER A 616 2.68 -15.57 -31.47
CA SER A 616 2.78 -15.65 -32.94
C SER A 616 2.48 -14.31 -33.62
N TYR A 617 1.46 -13.58 -33.15
CA TYR A 617 1.10 -12.27 -33.69
C TYR A 617 2.08 -11.19 -33.25
N ARG A 618 2.51 -11.19 -31.98
CA ARG A 618 3.52 -10.28 -31.43
C ARG A 618 4.85 -10.38 -32.17
N GLU A 619 5.32 -11.59 -32.49
CA GLU A 619 6.54 -11.76 -33.29
C GLU A 619 6.35 -11.38 -34.77
N SER A 620 5.13 -11.51 -35.32
CA SER A 620 4.81 -10.97 -36.65
C SER A 620 4.84 -9.43 -36.67
N LEU A 621 4.36 -8.77 -35.61
CA LEU A 621 4.46 -7.31 -35.45
C LEU A 621 5.92 -6.86 -35.22
N SER A 622 6.70 -7.62 -34.44
CA SER A 622 8.09 -7.28 -34.12
C SER A 622 9.01 -7.25 -35.35
N ASN A 623 8.71 -8.07 -36.36
CA ASN A 623 9.45 -8.11 -37.63
C ASN A 623 8.82 -7.24 -38.73
N ASN A 624 7.75 -6.48 -38.43
CA ASN A 624 7.10 -5.60 -39.39
C ASN A 624 7.85 -4.26 -39.52
N THR A 625 8.70 -4.17 -40.54
CA THR A 625 9.50 -2.97 -40.83
C THR A 625 8.66 -1.73 -41.13
N LYS A 626 7.47 -1.89 -41.72
CA LYS A 626 6.53 -0.79 -41.98
C LYS A 626 5.97 -0.23 -40.67
N LEU A 627 5.48 -1.11 -39.78
CA LEU A 627 5.00 -0.73 -38.45
C LEU A 627 6.08 0.06 -37.68
N ASN A 628 7.33 -0.42 -37.70
CA ASN A 628 8.42 0.30 -37.05
C ASN A 628 8.65 1.69 -37.66
N ALA A 629 8.65 1.82 -38.99
CA ALA A 629 8.85 3.12 -39.65
C ALA A 629 7.72 4.12 -39.33
N GLU A 630 6.46 3.66 -39.33
CA GLU A 630 5.29 4.49 -38.99
C GLU A 630 5.29 4.88 -37.50
N TYR A 631 5.70 3.98 -36.60
CA TYR A 631 5.89 4.25 -35.17
C TYR A 631 7.00 5.28 -34.90
N GLN A 632 8.16 5.19 -35.57
CA GLN A 632 9.22 6.21 -35.44
C GLN A 632 8.76 7.60 -35.92
N ALA A 633 8.00 7.65 -37.03
CA ALA A 633 7.42 8.89 -37.54
C ALA A 633 6.35 9.46 -36.58
N TYR A 634 5.54 8.61 -35.95
CA TYR A 634 4.56 9.03 -34.96
C TYR A 634 5.20 9.58 -33.68
N MET A 635 6.28 8.97 -33.18
CA MET A 635 7.05 9.54 -32.07
C MET A 635 7.63 10.91 -32.42
N GLN A 636 8.13 11.11 -33.65
CA GLN A 636 8.55 12.43 -34.10
C GLN A 636 7.37 13.42 -34.11
N GLN A 637 6.21 13.02 -34.63
CA GLN A 637 5.00 13.85 -34.63
C GLN A 637 4.57 14.24 -33.20
N LEU A 638 4.66 13.34 -32.21
CA LEU A 638 4.36 13.67 -30.81
C LEU A 638 5.32 14.74 -30.27
N ILE A 639 6.64 14.56 -30.50
CA ILE A 639 7.68 15.50 -30.05
C ILE A 639 7.52 16.87 -30.73
N ASP A 640 7.35 16.91 -32.05
CA ASP A 640 7.16 18.14 -32.85
C ASP A 640 5.89 18.92 -32.46
N ASN A 641 4.96 18.27 -31.76
CA ASN A 641 3.70 18.85 -31.31
C ASN A 641 3.57 18.89 -29.77
N GLN A 642 4.66 18.65 -29.02
CA GLN A 642 4.66 18.49 -27.55
C GLN A 642 3.93 19.64 -26.82
N ASP A 643 4.07 20.88 -27.27
CA ASP A 643 3.44 22.05 -26.65
C ASP A 643 1.93 22.21 -26.94
N LYS A 644 1.35 21.39 -27.82
CA LYS A 644 -0.09 21.33 -28.06
C LYS A 644 -0.80 20.33 -27.14
N TYR A 645 -0.05 19.43 -26.50
CA TYR A 645 -0.58 18.46 -25.54
C TYR A 645 -0.53 19.02 -24.12
N ASN A 646 -1.41 18.51 -23.26
CA ASN A 646 -1.45 18.79 -21.83
C ASN A 646 -1.52 17.46 -21.06
N VAL A 647 -1.63 17.51 -19.73
CA VAL A 647 -2.09 16.35 -18.94
C VAL A 647 -3.61 16.50 -18.76
N PRO A 648 -4.44 15.52 -19.18
CA PRO A 648 -5.87 15.57 -18.93
C PRO A 648 -6.21 15.53 -17.44
N GLN A 649 -7.14 16.38 -17.02
CA GLN A 649 -7.66 16.46 -15.66
C GLN A 649 -9.18 16.71 -15.72
N VAL A 650 -9.91 16.24 -14.71
CA VAL A 650 -11.36 16.46 -14.64
C VAL A 650 -11.69 17.96 -14.50
N THR A 651 -12.72 18.42 -15.21
CA THR A 651 -13.12 19.83 -15.18
C THR A 651 -13.77 20.21 -13.85
N ASN A 652 -13.83 21.51 -13.55
CA ASN A 652 -14.54 22.01 -12.37
C ASN A 652 -16.07 21.81 -12.45
N ASP A 653 -16.62 21.44 -13.62
CA ASP A 653 -18.05 21.14 -13.77
C ASP A 653 -18.49 19.91 -12.97
N TYR A 654 -17.56 19.02 -12.60
CA TYR A 654 -17.79 17.86 -11.73
C TYR A 654 -17.93 18.20 -10.24
N LEU A 655 -17.64 19.46 -9.85
CA LEU A 655 -17.53 19.89 -8.45
C LEU A 655 -18.54 20.97 -8.05
N ILE A 656 -19.27 21.54 -9.01
CA ILE A 656 -20.31 22.54 -8.73
C ILE A 656 -21.57 21.88 -8.17
N GLN A 657 -22.33 22.64 -7.38
CA GLN A 657 -23.67 22.20 -6.98
C GLN A 657 -24.61 22.29 -8.20
N HIS A 658 -25.05 21.14 -8.72
CA HIS A 658 -26.05 21.09 -9.77
C HIS A 658 -27.46 21.28 -9.18
N ALA A 659 -28.34 21.96 -9.92
CA ALA A 659 -29.75 22.08 -9.54
C ALA A 659 -30.45 20.70 -9.55
N PRO A 660 -31.47 20.46 -8.71
CA PRO A 660 -32.20 19.20 -8.72
C PRO A 660 -32.86 18.88 -10.06
N LYS A 661 -32.89 17.60 -10.43
CA LYS A 661 -33.62 17.11 -11.61
C LYS A 661 -34.09 15.66 -11.42
N PRO A 662 -35.37 15.32 -11.70
CA PRO A 662 -35.87 13.95 -11.56
C PRO A 662 -35.16 12.97 -12.50
N LEU A 663 -34.76 11.79 -11.99
CA LEU A 663 -34.06 10.80 -12.80
C LEU A 663 -34.90 10.26 -13.98
N VAL A 664 -36.23 10.33 -13.90
CA VAL A 664 -37.14 10.01 -15.02
C VAL A 664 -36.94 10.97 -16.20
N GLU A 665 -36.71 12.26 -15.94
CA GLU A 665 -36.41 13.25 -16.99
C GLU A 665 -35.00 13.07 -17.54
N VAL A 666 -34.01 12.85 -16.66
CA VAL A 666 -32.62 12.59 -17.07
C VAL A 666 -32.54 11.37 -17.98
N LYS A 667 -33.21 10.27 -17.60
CA LYS A 667 -33.35 9.07 -18.44
C LYS A 667 -33.97 9.42 -19.80
N LYS A 668 -35.11 10.11 -19.81
CA LYS A 668 -35.80 10.47 -21.04
C LYS A 668 -34.92 11.30 -21.97
N GLU A 669 -34.29 12.35 -21.46
CA GLU A 669 -33.47 13.24 -22.27
C GLU A 669 -32.17 12.59 -22.79
N ILE A 670 -31.62 11.61 -22.06
CA ILE A 670 -30.53 10.76 -22.57
C ILE A 670 -31.05 9.83 -23.67
N VAL A 671 -32.20 9.17 -23.46
CA VAL A 671 -32.85 8.30 -24.46
C VAL A 671 -33.14 9.06 -25.76
N ASP A 672 -33.75 10.24 -25.66
CA ASP A 672 -34.17 11.09 -26.79
C ASP A 672 -32.96 11.60 -27.61
N VAL A 673 -31.82 11.91 -26.97
CA VAL A 673 -30.61 12.41 -27.68
C VAL A 673 -29.72 11.27 -28.19
N ALA A 674 -29.57 10.19 -27.42
CA ALA A 674 -28.73 9.06 -27.79
C ALA A 674 -29.41 8.11 -28.80
N ASN A 675 -30.74 8.20 -28.98
CA ASN A 675 -31.56 7.29 -29.79
C ASN A 675 -31.39 5.82 -29.37
N ILE A 676 -31.53 5.55 -28.07
CA ILE A 676 -31.36 4.21 -27.48
C ILE A 676 -32.70 3.58 -27.08
N LYS A 677 -32.76 2.25 -27.12
CA LYS A 677 -33.96 1.44 -26.85
C LYS A 677 -33.81 0.65 -25.56
N ASP A 678 -34.95 0.15 -25.08
CA ASP A 678 -35.08 -0.78 -23.94
C ASP A 678 -34.42 -0.28 -22.65
N ALA A 679 -34.29 1.04 -22.53
CA ALA A 679 -33.39 1.67 -21.59
C ALA A 679 -33.83 1.48 -20.13
N LYS A 680 -32.86 1.25 -19.25
CA LYS A 680 -33.01 1.19 -17.79
C LYS A 680 -32.30 2.37 -17.15
N ILE A 681 -32.60 2.66 -15.90
CA ILE A 681 -31.81 3.58 -15.08
C ILE A 681 -31.65 2.98 -13.69
N THR A 682 -30.41 2.96 -13.23
CA THR A 682 -30.01 2.54 -11.89
C THR A 682 -29.43 3.76 -11.17
N LYS A 683 -29.65 3.86 -9.87
CA LYS A 683 -29.12 4.92 -9.00
C LYS A 683 -28.21 4.28 -7.97
N TYR A 684 -27.12 4.95 -7.64
CA TYR A 684 -26.15 4.55 -6.63
C TYR A 684 -25.97 5.70 -5.64
N GLU A 685 -25.82 5.40 -4.36
CA GLU A 685 -25.52 6.39 -3.33
C GLU A 685 -23.99 6.55 -3.18
N SER A 686 -23.56 7.77 -2.84
CA SER A 686 -22.15 8.06 -2.48
C SER A 686 -22.10 9.23 -1.50
N GLN A 687 -21.01 9.33 -0.73
CA GLN A 687 -20.92 10.19 0.45
C GLN A 687 -21.14 11.70 0.17
N PHE A 688 -20.89 12.17 -1.05
CA PHE A 688 -20.97 13.59 -1.41
C PHE A 688 -22.09 13.95 -2.39
N PHE A 689 -22.54 12.98 -3.19
CA PHE A 689 -23.54 13.11 -4.23
C PHE A 689 -24.00 11.70 -4.61
N ASN A 690 -25.23 11.56 -5.10
CA ASN A 690 -25.64 10.29 -5.71
C ASN A 690 -25.24 10.27 -7.19
N THR A 691 -25.18 9.10 -7.80
CA THR A 691 -24.97 8.94 -9.24
C THR A 691 -26.06 8.08 -9.87
N PHE A 692 -26.12 8.10 -11.20
CA PHE A 692 -26.98 7.22 -11.98
C PHE A 692 -26.18 6.54 -13.09
N THR A 693 -26.69 5.41 -13.55
CA THR A 693 -26.28 4.74 -14.79
C THR A 693 -27.54 4.52 -15.64
N VAL A 694 -27.55 5.02 -16.89
CA VAL A 694 -28.55 4.70 -17.91
C VAL A 694 -27.95 3.68 -18.86
N GLU A 695 -28.54 2.49 -18.92
CA GLU A 695 -28.16 1.39 -19.80
C GLU A 695 -29.22 1.28 -20.90
N GLY A 696 -28.82 0.96 -22.14
CA GLY A 696 -29.77 0.69 -23.21
C GLY A 696 -29.12 0.11 -24.47
N LYS A 697 -29.94 -0.18 -25.47
CA LYS A 697 -29.50 -0.74 -26.76
C LYS A 697 -29.42 0.34 -27.83
N TYR A 698 -28.29 0.41 -28.55
CA TYR A 698 -28.15 1.21 -29.76
C TYR A 698 -28.15 0.31 -31.00
N THR A 699 -28.87 0.71 -32.05
CA THR A 699 -28.84 0.09 -33.38
C THR A 699 -28.44 1.16 -34.40
N GLY A 700 -27.32 0.93 -35.08
CA GLY A 700 -26.69 1.87 -36.00
C GLY A 700 -27.15 1.73 -37.46
N GLY A 701 -26.30 2.23 -38.36
CA GLY A 701 -26.46 2.02 -39.80
C GLY A 701 -26.05 0.61 -40.24
N THR A 702 -26.01 0.38 -41.55
CA THR A 702 -25.45 -0.84 -42.13
C THR A 702 -23.99 -1.00 -41.71
N SER A 703 -23.64 -2.18 -41.18
CA SER A 703 -22.29 -2.52 -40.70
C SER A 703 -21.26 -2.43 -41.82
N LYS A 704 -20.07 -1.93 -41.48
CA LYS A 704 -18.88 -1.87 -42.34
C LYS A 704 -17.73 -2.73 -41.84
N GLY A 705 -17.97 -3.53 -40.79
CA GLY A 705 -16.94 -4.19 -40.02
C GLY A 705 -16.60 -3.41 -38.75
N GLU A 706 -16.28 -4.16 -37.71
CA GLU A 706 -16.20 -3.72 -36.31
C GLU A 706 -15.33 -2.46 -36.11
N SER A 707 -14.14 -2.43 -36.72
CA SER A 707 -13.22 -1.29 -36.75
C SER A 707 -13.84 0.02 -37.24
N GLU A 708 -14.67 0.01 -38.30
CA GLU A 708 -15.31 1.22 -38.84
C GLU A 708 -16.63 1.56 -38.12
N ASP A 709 -17.35 0.54 -37.66
CA ASP A 709 -18.57 0.72 -36.86
C ASP A 709 -18.22 1.27 -35.45
N TRP A 710 -17.10 0.83 -34.85
CA TRP A 710 -16.51 1.36 -33.63
C TRP A 710 -16.10 2.83 -33.78
N LYS A 711 -15.39 3.19 -34.87
CA LYS A 711 -15.02 4.58 -35.18
C LYS A 711 -16.26 5.47 -35.38
N THR A 712 -17.34 4.90 -35.91
CA THR A 712 -18.64 5.56 -36.06
C THR A 712 -19.33 5.74 -34.71
N MET A 713 -19.32 4.72 -33.86
CA MET A 713 -19.94 4.73 -32.54
C MET A 713 -19.22 5.69 -31.57
N SER A 714 -17.89 5.67 -31.51
CA SER A 714 -17.09 6.64 -30.73
C SER A 714 -17.42 8.09 -31.07
N LYS A 715 -17.58 8.42 -32.37
CA LYS A 715 -18.00 9.75 -32.82
C LYS A 715 -19.43 10.08 -32.39
N GLN A 716 -20.36 9.13 -32.51
CA GLN A 716 -21.76 9.30 -32.10
C GLN A 716 -21.90 9.52 -30.59
N VAL A 717 -21.16 8.78 -29.76
CA VAL A 717 -21.20 8.93 -28.30
C VAL A 717 -20.60 10.27 -27.87
N ASN A 718 -19.44 10.69 -28.43
CA ASN A 718 -18.88 12.01 -28.12
C ASN A 718 -19.84 13.14 -28.49
N ARG A 719 -20.45 13.09 -29.69
CA ARG A 719 -21.49 14.03 -30.12
C ARG A 719 -22.70 14.04 -29.20
N THR A 720 -23.13 12.87 -28.73
CA THR A 720 -24.24 12.73 -27.77
C THR A 720 -23.91 13.43 -26.46
N LEU A 721 -22.70 13.22 -25.92
CA LEU A 721 -22.24 13.88 -24.70
C LEU A 721 -22.11 15.41 -24.86
N GLU A 722 -21.66 15.89 -26.01
CA GLU A 722 -21.65 17.32 -26.35
C GLU A 722 -23.07 17.92 -26.41
N GLN A 723 -24.01 17.25 -27.09
CA GLN A 723 -25.41 17.67 -27.18
C GLN A 723 -26.10 17.67 -25.81
N LEU A 724 -25.83 16.68 -24.96
CA LEU A 724 -26.29 16.68 -23.57
C LEU A 724 -25.71 17.87 -22.79
N SER A 725 -24.42 18.17 -22.99
CA SER A 725 -23.72 19.30 -22.33
C SER A 725 -24.21 20.70 -22.74
N GLN A 726 -24.99 20.79 -23.84
CA GLN A 726 -25.62 22.02 -24.33
C GLN A 726 -27.05 22.23 -23.78
N LYS A 727 -27.62 21.25 -23.08
CA LYS A 727 -28.92 21.39 -22.39
C LYS A 727 -28.78 22.27 -21.14
N GLY A 728 -29.88 22.89 -20.71
CA GLY A 728 -29.88 23.86 -19.61
C GLY A 728 -29.57 23.31 -18.20
N TRP A 729 -29.49 21.99 -18.02
CA TRP A 729 -29.12 21.38 -16.73
C TRP A 729 -27.64 21.04 -16.68
N SER A 730 -26.89 21.68 -15.78
CA SER A 730 -25.43 21.55 -15.71
C SER A 730 -24.93 20.15 -15.38
N GLY A 731 -25.76 19.29 -14.76
CA GLY A 731 -25.41 17.91 -14.42
C GLY A 731 -25.03 17.06 -15.65
N TYR A 732 -25.52 17.39 -16.84
CA TYR A 732 -25.13 16.70 -18.09
C TYR A 732 -23.64 16.82 -18.42
N LYS A 733 -22.93 17.83 -17.86
CA LYS A 733 -21.48 17.94 -18.00
C LYS A 733 -20.71 16.88 -17.21
N THR A 734 -21.32 16.26 -16.20
CA THR A 734 -20.71 15.12 -15.47
C THR A 734 -20.78 13.82 -16.25
N VAL A 735 -21.60 13.76 -17.31
CA VAL A 735 -21.93 12.48 -17.94
C VAL A 735 -20.74 11.97 -18.77
N THR A 736 -20.26 10.78 -18.40
CA THR A 736 -19.38 9.93 -19.22
C THR A 736 -20.24 8.85 -19.89
N ALA A 737 -19.75 8.26 -20.98
CA ALA A 737 -20.46 7.17 -21.65
C ALA A 737 -19.54 6.24 -22.44
N TYR A 738 -19.92 4.97 -22.50
CA TYR A 738 -19.20 3.91 -23.21
C TYR A 738 -20.18 2.92 -23.86
N PHE A 739 -19.64 2.02 -24.69
CA PHE A 739 -20.42 1.03 -25.42
C PHE A 739 -19.65 -0.31 -25.50
N VAL A 740 -20.39 -1.42 -25.47
CA VAL A 740 -19.88 -2.79 -25.31
C VAL A 740 -20.73 -3.80 -26.09
N ASN A 741 -20.30 -5.06 -26.14
CA ASN A 741 -21.01 -6.18 -26.76
C ASN A 741 -21.38 -5.91 -28.23
N TYR A 742 -20.39 -5.61 -29.08
CA TYR A 742 -20.61 -5.45 -30.52
C TYR A 742 -21.29 -6.68 -31.13
N ARG A 743 -22.18 -6.43 -32.09
CA ARG A 743 -22.86 -7.44 -32.90
C ARG A 743 -23.42 -6.84 -34.17
N VAL A 744 -23.68 -7.67 -35.17
CA VAL A 744 -24.43 -7.30 -36.38
C VAL A 744 -25.76 -8.06 -36.39
N ASN A 745 -26.87 -7.34 -36.59
CA ASN A 745 -28.21 -7.93 -36.58
C ASN A 745 -28.60 -8.48 -37.96
N ALA A 746 -29.75 -9.17 -38.02
CA ALA A 746 -30.25 -9.81 -39.25
C ALA A 746 -30.57 -8.85 -40.42
N ALA A 747 -30.62 -7.53 -40.19
CA ALA A 747 -30.74 -6.49 -41.21
C ALA A 747 -29.37 -5.93 -41.67
N ASN A 748 -28.28 -6.60 -41.30
CA ASN A 748 -26.89 -6.15 -41.47
C ASN A 748 -26.60 -4.77 -40.83
N GLN A 749 -27.27 -4.43 -39.72
CA GLN A 749 -26.96 -3.22 -38.96
C GLN A 749 -26.08 -3.55 -37.75
N PHE A 750 -25.11 -2.70 -37.44
CA PHE A 750 -24.33 -2.84 -36.21
C PHE A 750 -25.17 -2.46 -34.98
N GLU A 751 -24.94 -3.13 -33.86
CA GLU A 751 -25.60 -2.84 -32.59
C GLU A 751 -24.60 -2.92 -31.44
N TYR A 752 -24.86 -2.13 -30.40
CA TYR A 752 -24.10 -2.11 -29.15
C TYR A 752 -25.07 -2.07 -27.97
N ASP A 753 -24.59 -2.47 -26.80
CA ASP A 753 -25.15 -1.96 -25.54
C ASP A 753 -24.36 -0.71 -25.16
N ILE A 754 -25.06 0.31 -24.68
CA ILE A 754 -24.49 1.63 -24.39
C ILE A 754 -24.90 2.07 -22.99
N VAL A 755 -23.91 2.63 -22.28
CA VAL A 755 -24.00 2.96 -20.86
C VAL A 755 -23.58 4.42 -20.68
N PHE A 756 -24.45 5.21 -20.05
CA PHE A 756 -24.19 6.59 -19.63
C PHE A 756 -24.14 6.63 -18.11
N HIS A 757 -23.15 7.33 -17.53
CA HIS A 757 -23.02 7.47 -16.07
C HIS A 757 -22.82 8.95 -15.71
N GLY A 758 -23.48 9.44 -14.66
CA GLY A 758 -23.40 10.84 -14.23
C GLY A 758 -24.06 11.13 -12.89
N VAL A 759 -24.07 12.40 -12.48
CA VAL A 759 -24.57 12.84 -11.16
C VAL A 759 -26.10 12.75 -11.05
N ALA A 760 -26.61 12.22 -9.93
CA ALA A 760 -28.02 12.16 -9.60
C ALA A 760 -28.34 13.20 -8.51
N THR A 761 -29.16 14.20 -8.86
CA THR A 761 -29.54 15.32 -7.95
C THR A 761 -31.05 15.44 -7.74
N GLU A 762 -31.82 14.41 -8.08
CA GLU A 762 -33.25 14.37 -7.73
C GLU A 762 -33.46 14.69 -6.24
N GLU A 763 -34.52 15.45 -5.93
CA GLU A 763 -34.85 15.74 -4.54
C GLU A 763 -35.14 14.43 -3.80
N LYS A 764 -34.63 14.27 -2.57
CA LYS A 764 -35.05 13.17 -1.71
C LYS A 764 -36.56 13.30 -1.49
N GLU A 765 -37.34 12.34 -2.01
CA GLU A 765 -38.79 12.31 -1.78
C GLU A 765 -39.07 12.44 -0.27
N LYS A 766 -39.75 13.53 0.13
CA LYS A 766 -40.32 13.67 1.47
C LYS A 766 -41.56 12.80 1.61
N THR A 767 -41.36 11.48 1.55
CA THR A 767 -42.39 10.48 1.86
C THR A 767 -42.47 10.32 3.38
N ASN A 768 -43.14 11.28 4.03
CA ASN A 768 -43.44 11.21 5.45
C ASN A 768 -44.49 10.11 5.70
N THR A 769 -44.05 9.02 6.31
CA THR A 769 -44.94 8.20 7.14
C THR A 769 -44.96 8.87 8.50
N ILE A 770 -46.06 9.54 8.85
CA ILE A 770 -46.24 10.09 10.19
C ILE A 770 -46.75 8.94 11.05
N ILE A 771 -45.89 8.44 11.93
CA ILE A 771 -46.27 7.49 12.97
C ILE A 771 -46.79 8.29 14.15
N ASN A 772 -47.86 7.82 14.77
CA ASN A 772 -48.30 8.29 16.07
C ASN A 772 -48.46 7.07 16.99
N MET A 773 -47.54 6.92 17.94
CA MET A 773 -47.57 5.83 18.91
C MET A 773 -48.46 6.12 20.12
N ASN A 774 -49.06 7.31 20.21
CA ASN A 774 -49.96 7.78 21.30
C ASN A 774 -49.41 7.63 22.74
N GLY A 775 -48.10 7.41 22.90
CA GLY A 775 -47.40 7.40 24.18
C GLY A 775 -46.86 8.78 24.58
N PRO A 776 -46.10 8.87 25.70
CA PRO A 776 -45.65 7.76 26.53
C PRO A 776 -46.77 7.09 27.33
N TYR A 777 -46.57 5.83 27.70
CA TYR A 777 -47.51 5.02 28.47
C TYR A 777 -46.99 4.78 29.90
N SER A 778 -47.88 4.37 30.79
CA SER A 778 -47.54 3.92 32.14
C SER A 778 -48.49 2.84 32.62
N GLY A 779 -47.97 1.85 33.35
CA GLY A 779 -48.77 0.79 33.96
C GLY A 779 -48.09 0.19 35.19
N ILE A 780 -48.68 -0.87 35.73
CA ILE A 780 -48.17 -1.60 36.91
C ILE A 780 -47.64 -2.98 36.45
N VAL A 781 -46.62 -3.50 37.16
CA VAL A 781 -46.08 -4.84 36.92
C VAL A 781 -47.19 -5.90 36.97
N ASN A 782 -47.24 -6.75 35.95
CA ASN A 782 -48.29 -7.75 35.67
C ASN A 782 -49.70 -7.20 35.34
N GLU A 783 -49.87 -5.90 35.10
CA GLU A 783 -51.11 -5.34 34.53
C GLU A 783 -51.02 -5.13 33.01
N GLU A 784 -52.18 -5.08 32.35
CA GLU A 784 -52.32 -4.97 30.89
C GLU A 784 -52.34 -3.51 30.42
N ILE A 785 -51.45 -3.17 29.48
CA ILE A 785 -51.33 -1.84 28.86
C ILE A 785 -51.83 -1.93 27.42
N GLN A 786 -52.83 -1.12 27.07
CA GLN A 786 -53.34 -0.97 25.71
C GLN A 786 -52.52 0.07 24.94
N PHE A 787 -51.98 -0.34 23.79
CA PHE A 787 -51.25 0.52 22.86
C PHE A 787 -52.13 0.97 21.69
N HIS A 788 -51.84 2.15 21.16
CA HIS A 788 -52.61 2.82 20.11
C HIS A 788 -51.69 3.38 19.02
N SER A 789 -51.93 2.99 17.76
CA SER A 789 -51.32 3.59 16.56
C SER A 789 -52.19 4.67 15.92
N ASP A 790 -53.32 5.03 16.55
CA ASP A 790 -54.33 5.94 16.00
C ASP A 790 -53.75 7.27 15.51
N GLY A 791 -54.10 7.67 14.29
CA GLY A 791 -53.53 8.84 13.60
C GLY A 791 -52.26 8.56 12.77
N THR A 792 -51.66 7.38 12.90
CA THR A 792 -50.57 6.92 12.00
C THR A 792 -51.03 6.91 10.53
N LYS A 793 -50.25 7.52 9.64
CA LYS A 793 -50.59 7.66 8.22
C LYS A 793 -49.35 7.77 7.32
N SER A 794 -49.44 7.20 6.10
CA SER A 794 -48.53 7.51 5.00
C SER A 794 -49.19 8.54 4.10
N GLU A 795 -48.51 9.65 3.78
CA GLU A 795 -49.09 10.72 2.96
C GLU A 795 -49.26 10.31 1.47
N ASN A 796 -48.54 9.27 1.04
CA ASN A 796 -48.51 8.79 -0.36
C ASN A 796 -48.72 7.26 -0.48
N GLY A 797 -49.34 6.63 0.51
CA GLY A 797 -49.60 5.19 0.54
C GLY A 797 -50.63 4.81 1.61
N LYS A 798 -51.03 3.53 1.66
CA LYS A 798 -51.81 2.99 2.78
C LYS A 798 -50.88 2.24 3.72
N VAL A 799 -51.12 2.29 5.03
CA VAL A 799 -50.45 1.38 5.97
C VAL A 799 -50.93 -0.05 5.70
N THR A 800 -49.99 -1.00 5.64
CA THR A 800 -50.25 -2.41 5.31
C THR A 800 -49.83 -3.39 6.40
N SER A 801 -48.88 -3.02 7.26
CA SER A 801 -48.56 -3.79 8.48
C SER A 801 -48.00 -2.92 9.58
N TYR A 802 -48.22 -3.35 10.82
CA TYR A 802 -47.61 -2.83 12.04
C TYR A 802 -46.70 -3.93 12.61
N LEU A 803 -45.64 -3.53 13.32
CA LEU A 803 -44.82 -4.40 14.15
C LEU A 803 -44.36 -3.59 15.36
N TRP A 804 -45.00 -3.83 16.50
CA TRP A 804 -44.59 -3.35 17.81
C TRP A 804 -43.51 -4.27 18.38
N ASN A 805 -42.45 -3.68 18.93
CA ASN A 805 -41.48 -4.33 19.80
C ASN A 805 -41.55 -3.64 21.16
N PHE A 806 -41.88 -4.40 22.21
CA PHE A 806 -42.20 -3.85 23.52
C PHE A 806 -40.97 -3.53 24.39
N GLY A 807 -39.75 -3.82 23.89
CA GLY A 807 -38.49 -3.49 24.57
C GLY A 807 -38.04 -4.51 25.63
N ASP A 808 -38.85 -5.54 25.89
CA ASP A 808 -38.55 -6.68 26.79
C ASP A 808 -38.22 -7.99 26.03
N GLY A 809 -38.19 -7.94 24.69
CA GLY A 809 -38.00 -9.08 23.80
C GLY A 809 -39.28 -9.62 23.17
N THR A 810 -40.46 -9.13 23.57
CA THR A 810 -41.75 -9.50 22.96
C THR A 810 -42.18 -8.55 21.85
N THR A 811 -43.04 -9.03 20.93
CA THR A 811 -43.53 -8.27 19.77
C THR A 811 -45.00 -8.57 19.47
N SER A 812 -45.66 -7.65 18.75
CA SER A 812 -47.01 -7.86 18.19
C SER A 812 -47.15 -7.20 16.81
N THR A 813 -47.99 -7.77 15.95
CA THR A 813 -48.26 -7.26 14.59
C THR A 813 -49.63 -6.58 14.43
N GLU A 814 -50.38 -6.46 15.52
CA GLU A 814 -51.66 -5.75 15.55
C GLU A 814 -51.47 -4.23 15.50
N ALA A 815 -52.48 -3.49 15.04
CA ALA A 815 -52.42 -2.03 14.99
C ALA A 815 -52.43 -1.41 16.40
N ASN A 816 -53.33 -1.90 17.27
CA ASN A 816 -53.55 -1.42 18.63
C ASN A 816 -53.50 -2.62 19.60
N PRO A 817 -52.33 -3.21 19.87
CA PRO A 817 -52.19 -4.40 20.73
C PRO A 817 -52.30 -4.06 22.22
N THR A 818 -52.54 -5.07 23.05
CA THR A 818 -52.24 -5.02 24.48
C THR A 818 -50.93 -5.75 24.80
N HIS A 819 -50.28 -5.39 25.92
CA HIS A 819 -49.11 -6.09 26.44
C HIS A 819 -49.01 -6.01 27.97
N VAL A 820 -48.31 -6.97 28.59
CA VAL A 820 -48.13 -7.09 30.05
C VAL A 820 -46.64 -7.23 30.36
N TYR A 821 -46.11 -6.32 31.19
CA TYR A 821 -44.71 -6.34 31.61
C TYR A 821 -44.53 -7.03 32.97
N GLY A 822 -43.65 -8.04 33.02
CA GLY A 822 -43.37 -8.84 34.22
C GLY A 822 -42.40 -8.21 35.24
N GLU A 823 -41.71 -7.12 34.88
CA GLU A 823 -40.73 -6.43 35.73
C GLU A 823 -40.96 -4.91 35.72
N LYS A 824 -40.42 -4.20 36.73
CA LYS A 824 -40.50 -2.73 36.80
C LYS A 824 -39.35 -2.10 36.02
N GLY A 825 -39.63 -1.04 35.26
CA GLY A 825 -38.63 -0.40 34.43
C GLY A 825 -39.22 0.67 33.50
N THR A 826 -38.34 1.29 32.71
CA THR A 826 -38.76 2.10 31.56
C THR A 826 -38.35 1.40 30.28
N TYR A 827 -39.32 0.90 29.54
CA TYR A 827 -39.12 0.18 28.28
C TYR A 827 -39.22 1.15 27.10
N THR A 828 -38.26 1.08 26.18
CA THR A 828 -38.36 1.75 24.88
C THR A 828 -39.14 0.85 23.95
N VAL A 829 -40.37 1.23 23.65
CA VAL A 829 -41.23 0.56 22.68
C VAL A 829 -40.98 1.15 21.31
N GLU A 830 -40.77 0.30 20.31
CA GLU A 830 -40.62 0.70 18.91
C GLU A 830 -41.82 0.22 18.11
N LEU A 831 -42.40 1.11 17.30
CA LEU A 831 -43.38 0.74 16.28
C LEU A 831 -42.76 0.88 14.89
N THR A 832 -42.60 -0.25 14.21
CA THR A 832 -42.30 -0.30 12.77
C THR A 832 -43.60 -0.37 11.97
N VAL A 833 -43.77 0.55 11.01
CA VAL A 833 -44.93 0.64 10.12
C VAL A 833 -44.49 0.44 8.68
N LYS A 834 -45.21 -0.39 7.93
CA LYS A 834 -44.98 -0.60 6.49
C LYS A 834 -46.12 -0.01 5.66
N ASP A 835 -45.79 0.62 4.54
CA ASP A 835 -46.78 1.15 3.59
C ASP A 835 -47.00 0.22 2.37
N SER A 836 -48.03 0.53 1.59
CA SER A 836 -48.46 -0.22 0.41
C SER A 836 -47.50 -0.19 -0.78
N ARG A 837 -46.34 0.48 -0.65
CA ARG A 837 -45.22 0.47 -1.60
C ARG A 837 -44.01 -0.26 -1.02
N GLY A 838 -44.14 -0.86 0.16
CA GLY A 838 -43.09 -1.63 0.84
C GLY A 838 -42.12 -0.78 1.67
N LYS A 839 -42.33 0.54 1.77
CA LYS A 839 -41.47 1.40 2.61
C LYS A 839 -41.77 1.13 4.08
N GLU A 840 -40.74 0.88 4.86
CA GLU A 840 -40.82 0.81 6.33
C GLU A 840 -40.46 2.17 6.95
N SER A 841 -40.99 2.43 8.14
CA SER A 841 -40.73 3.63 8.94
C SER A 841 -40.84 3.25 10.40
N LYS A 842 -40.08 3.92 11.27
CA LYS A 842 -39.98 3.59 12.69
C LYS A 842 -40.11 4.84 13.55
N ASP A 843 -40.74 4.69 14.69
CA ASP A 843 -40.78 5.67 15.77
C ASP A 843 -40.68 4.92 17.11
N GLN A 844 -40.34 5.65 18.19
CA GLN A 844 -40.16 5.07 19.52
C GLN A 844 -40.85 5.90 20.61
N THR A 845 -41.45 5.20 21.57
CA THR A 845 -42.04 5.82 22.77
C THR A 845 -41.60 5.09 24.03
N LYS A 846 -41.83 5.70 25.20
CA LYS A 846 -41.49 5.10 26.49
C LYS A 846 -42.73 4.55 27.18
N VAL A 847 -42.59 3.38 27.80
CA VAL A 847 -43.52 2.85 28.79
C VAL A 847 -42.81 2.85 30.14
N THR A 848 -43.36 3.52 31.15
CA THR A 848 -42.85 3.43 32.53
C THR A 848 -43.74 2.48 33.33
N VAL A 849 -43.23 1.28 33.58
CA VAL A 849 -43.90 0.24 34.38
C VAL A 849 -43.41 0.35 35.81
N LYS A 850 -44.34 0.61 36.73
CA LYS A 850 -44.06 0.73 38.16
C LYS A 850 -44.43 -0.56 38.88
N GLN A 851 -43.70 -0.89 39.94
CA GLN A 851 -44.18 -1.90 40.88
C GLN A 851 -45.48 -1.41 41.54
N ASP A 852 -46.33 -2.34 41.99
CA ASP A 852 -47.50 -1.99 42.82
C ASP A 852 -47.06 -1.01 43.92
N PRO A 853 -47.73 0.15 44.10
CA PRO A 853 -47.37 1.16 45.10
C PRO A 853 -47.34 0.65 46.55
N GLN A 854 -47.77 -0.59 46.84
CA GLN A 854 -47.47 -1.25 48.12
C GLN A 854 -46.00 -1.72 48.29
N THR A 855 -45.15 -1.70 47.25
CA THR A 855 -43.74 -2.14 47.36
C THR A 855 -42.71 -1.35 46.51
N GLY A 856 -41.93 -0.48 47.16
CA GLY A 856 -40.52 -0.25 46.81
C GLY A 856 -40.20 0.85 45.79
N GLU A 857 -39.86 2.02 46.34
CA GLU A 857 -39.41 3.29 45.76
C GLU A 857 -38.33 3.23 44.63
N SER A 858 -38.37 4.30 43.82
CA SER A 858 -37.24 5.08 43.22
C SER A 858 -36.25 4.38 42.25
N HIS A 859 -35.47 5.06 41.41
CA HIS A 859 -35.06 6.48 41.23
C HIS A 859 -35.36 6.95 39.76
N GLU A 860 -35.12 8.18 39.26
CA GLU A 860 -34.09 9.20 39.54
C GLU A 860 -34.65 10.61 39.82
N GLU A 861 -34.17 11.18 40.93
CA GLU A 861 -34.15 12.61 41.25
C GLU A 861 -32.72 12.93 41.73
N GLU A 862 -32.33 14.21 41.80
CA GLU A 862 -30.96 14.58 42.23
C GLU A 862 -30.61 14.01 43.61
N LYS A 863 -29.52 13.22 43.72
CA LYS A 863 -29.04 12.66 44.99
C LYS A 863 -28.40 13.78 45.86
N VAL A 864 -29.23 14.51 46.60
CA VAL A 864 -28.77 15.56 47.54
C VAL A 864 -28.10 14.93 48.75
N LEU A 865 -26.84 15.31 49.03
CA LEU A 865 -26.08 14.88 50.20
C LEU A 865 -26.31 15.83 51.39
N PRO A 866 -26.83 15.35 52.53
CA PRO A 866 -26.78 16.08 53.78
C PRO A 866 -25.39 15.97 54.41
N PHE A 867 -24.84 17.10 54.85
CA PHE A 867 -23.60 17.15 55.62
C PHE A 867 -23.64 16.25 56.86
N ASN A 868 -22.49 15.63 57.16
CA ASN A 868 -22.26 14.68 58.25
C ASN A 868 -23.13 13.41 58.21
N THR A 869 -23.71 13.07 57.05
CA THR A 869 -24.43 11.81 56.81
C THR A 869 -23.58 10.85 55.98
N LEU A 870 -23.47 9.58 56.42
CA LEU A 870 -22.82 8.53 55.65
C LEU A 870 -23.80 7.98 54.60
N VAL A 871 -23.40 8.01 53.33
CA VAL A 871 -24.20 7.54 52.20
C VAL A 871 -23.46 6.41 51.50
N LYS A 872 -24.17 5.35 51.11
CA LYS A 872 -23.60 4.26 50.31
C LYS A 872 -24.01 4.39 48.85
N GLY A 873 -23.10 4.04 47.94
CA GLY A 873 -23.33 3.95 46.51
C GLY A 873 -22.58 2.77 45.89
N ASN A 874 -22.85 2.47 44.63
CA ASN A 874 -22.42 1.23 43.99
C ASN A 874 -22.23 1.38 42.47
N LEU A 875 -20.97 1.33 42.02
CA LEU A 875 -20.60 1.54 40.62
C LEU A 875 -20.66 0.20 39.87
N ILE A 876 -21.87 -0.19 39.45
CA ILE A 876 -22.16 -1.48 38.80
C ILE A 876 -22.38 -1.27 37.30
N THR A 877 -21.51 -1.82 36.46
CA THR A 877 -21.56 -1.69 34.99
C THR A 877 -22.96 -2.08 34.47
N PRO A 878 -23.66 -1.23 33.68
CA PRO A 878 -23.14 -0.09 32.91
C PRO A 878 -22.93 1.22 33.67
N ASP A 879 -23.35 1.34 34.93
CA ASP A 879 -23.04 2.52 35.74
C ASP A 879 -21.53 2.59 36.04
N GLN A 880 -20.96 3.77 35.81
CA GLN A 880 -19.57 4.12 36.05
C GLN A 880 -19.41 5.42 36.86
N THR A 881 -20.49 6.16 37.16
CA THR A 881 -20.41 7.48 37.82
C THR A 881 -21.69 7.83 38.57
N ASP A 882 -21.60 7.76 39.90
CA ASP A 882 -22.59 8.32 40.80
C ASP A 882 -22.41 9.85 40.90
N VAL A 883 -23.49 10.61 40.72
CA VAL A 883 -23.50 12.07 40.83
C VAL A 883 -24.35 12.53 42.01
N TYR A 884 -23.74 13.32 42.88
CA TYR A 884 -24.36 13.89 44.07
C TYR A 884 -24.30 15.41 44.08
N THR A 885 -25.20 16.06 44.82
CA THR A 885 -25.15 17.52 45.02
C THR A 885 -25.24 17.94 46.48
N PHE A 886 -24.56 19.02 46.86
CA PHE A 886 -24.72 19.65 48.18
C PHE A 886 -24.58 21.16 48.10
N ASN A 887 -25.18 21.88 49.06
CA ASN A 887 -25.20 23.34 49.09
C ASN A 887 -24.36 23.88 50.26
N VAL A 888 -23.42 24.77 49.96
CA VAL A 888 -22.65 25.52 50.96
C VAL A 888 -23.28 26.91 51.10
N THR A 889 -23.89 27.18 52.24
CA THR A 889 -24.68 28.42 52.46
C THR A 889 -23.82 29.62 52.88
N ASN A 890 -22.73 29.36 53.59
CA ASN A 890 -21.67 30.30 53.97
C ASN A 890 -20.31 29.60 53.75
N PRO A 891 -19.23 30.31 53.38
CA PRO A 891 -17.92 29.70 53.18
C PRO A 891 -17.39 28.95 54.41
N LYS A 892 -16.77 27.78 54.18
CA LYS A 892 -16.17 26.91 55.22
C LYS A 892 -15.22 25.88 54.60
N GLU A 893 -14.30 25.33 55.39
CA GLU A 893 -13.65 24.06 55.03
C GLU A 893 -14.71 22.94 54.89
N VAL A 894 -14.55 22.10 53.87
CA VAL A 894 -15.32 20.88 53.63
C VAL A 894 -14.35 19.71 53.52
N ASP A 895 -14.65 18.63 54.24
CA ASP A 895 -13.90 17.36 54.25
C ASP A 895 -14.75 16.28 53.57
N ILE A 896 -14.24 15.71 52.47
CA ILE A 896 -14.87 14.64 51.70
C ILE A 896 -14.02 13.38 51.88
N SER A 897 -14.67 12.28 52.24
CA SER A 897 -14.06 10.96 52.39
C SER A 897 -14.92 9.88 51.73
N VAL A 898 -14.34 9.09 50.83
CA VAL A 898 -14.97 7.93 50.18
C VAL A 898 -14.20 6.66 50.54
N VAL A 899 -14.83 5.75 51.29
CA VAL A 899 -14.26 4.43 51.58
C VAL A 899 -14.61 3.49 50.44
N ASN A 900 -13.59 2.91 49.79
CA ASN A 900 -13.68 1.96 48.69
C ASN A 900 -13.76 0.54 49.28
N GLU A 901 -14.97 -0.03 49.35
CA GLU A 901 -15.25 -1.21 50.18
C GLU A 901 -14.65 -2.52 49.59
N GLN A 902 -14.34 -2.55 48.28
CA GLN A 902 -13.75 -3.70 47.59
C GLN A 902 -12.44 -3.39 46.83
N ASN A 903 -11.83 -2.21 47.03
CA ASN A 903 -10.58 -1.78 46.38
C ASN A 903 -10.61 -1.87 44.84
N ILE A 904 -11.69 -1.35 44.22
CA ILE A 904 -11.76 -1.18 42.75
C ILE A 904 -11.05 0.10 42.29
N GLY A 905 -10.77 0.24 40.99
CA GLY A 905 -10.22 1.48 40.44
C GLY A 905 -11.28 2.58 40.41
N MET A 906 -11.33 3.44 41.42
CA MET A 906 -12.27 4.57 41.53
C MET A 906 -11.60 5.81 42.11
N THR A 907 -12.20 6.97 41.89
CA THR A 907 -11.86 8.23 42.56
C THR A 907 -13.08 9.18 42.56
N TRP A 908 -12.92 10.41 43.04
CA TRP A 908 -13.97 11.42 42.96
C TRP A 908 -13.42 12.80 42.57
N VAL A 909 -14.27 13.59 41.93
CA VAL A 909 -14.00 15.00 41.56
C VAL A 909 -15.19 15.88 41.94
N LEU A 910 -14.90 17.12 42.31
CA LEU A 910 -15.89 18.07 42.80
C LEU A 910 -15.90 19.34 41.95
N TYR A 911 -17.07 19.71 41.44
CA TYR A 911 -17.31 20.94 40.67
C TYR A 911 -18.18 21.92 41.46
N HIS A 912 -18.04 23.22 41.15
CA HIS A 912 -18.90 24.28 41.70
C HIS A 912 -19.84 24.78 40.59
N GLU A 913 -21.07 25.17 40.90
CA GLU A 913 -22.06 25.58 39.89
C GLU A 913 -21.63 26.74 38.96
N SER A 914 -20.62 27.53 39.36
CA SER A 914 -20.04 28.59 38.51
C SER A 914 -18.99 28.11 37.51
N ASP A 915 -18.44 26.91 37.68
CA ASP A 915 -17.44 26.31 36.79
C ASP A 915 -17.57 24.77 36.82
N MET A 916 -18.21 24.25 35.78
CA MET A 916 -18.40 22.81 35.54
C MET A 916 -17.33 22.23 34.59
N GLN A 917 -16.29 22.99 34.25
CA GLN A 917 -15.18 22.53 33.41
C GLN A 917 -13.94 22.23 34.24
N ASN A 918 -13.66 23.04 35.26
CA ASN A 918 -12.54 22.85 36.19
C ASN A 918 -13.07 22.35 37.55
N TYR A 919 -12.54 21.22 38.03
CA TYR A 919 -12.85 20.75 39.38
C TYR A 919 -12.17 21.66 40.42
N VAL A 920 -12.85 21.90 41.54
CA VAL A 920 -12.33 22.68 42.67
C VAL A 920 -11.52 21.83 43.66
N ALA A 921 -11.75 20.52 43.66
CA ALA A 921 -11.08 19.51 44.48
C ALA A 921 -11.24 18.13 43.81
N CYS A 922 -10.30 17.24 44.10
CA CYS A 922 -10.34 15.83 43.74
C CYS A 922 -9.90 14.97 44.93
N GLY A 923 -10.16 13.67 44.85
CA GLY A 923 -9.76 12.71 45.88
C GLY A 923 -8.31 12.26 45.74
N GLU A 924 -7.57 12.31 46.86
CA GLU A 924 -6.25 11.70 47.04
C GLU A 924 -6.37 10.35 47.78
N ASP A 925 -5.61 9.34 47.36
CA ASP A 925 -5.70 7.98 47.92
C ASP A 925 -4.95 7.82 49.25
N GLU A 926 -5.68 7.54 50.33
CA GLU A 926 -5.12 7.18 51.65
C GLU A 926 -5.53 5.75 52.04
N GLY A 927 -4.90 4.76 51.39
CA GLY A 927 -5.18 3.34 51.60
C GLY A 927 -6.44 2.90 50.87
N ASN A 928 -7.46 2.44 51.61
CA ASN A 928 -8.78 2.11 51.04
C ASN A 928 -9.78 3.29 51.12
N THR A 929 -9.32 4.49 51.50
CA THR A 929 -10.16 5.69 51.62
C THR A 929 -9.59 6.82 50.77
N ILE A 930 -10.43 7.42 49.94
CA ILE A 930 -10.07 8.51 49.02
C ILE A 930 -10.59 9.82 49.61
N LYS A 931 -9.68 10.75 49.94
CA LYS A 931 -10.00 11.93 50.76
C LYS A 931 -9.61 13.24 50.10
N GLY A 932 -10.18 14.34 50.57
CA GLY A 932 -9.85 15.68 50.11
C GLY A 932 -10.50 16.75 50.98
N LYS A 933 -9.74 17.82 51.23
CA LYS A 933 -10.17 18.99 52.00
C LYS A 933 -9.99 20.24 51.16
N PHE A 934 -10.97 21.14 51.21
CA PHE A 934 -10.90 22.42 50.49
C PHE A 934 -11.72 23.50 51.20
N GLU A 935 -11.35 24.76 50.99
CA GLU A 935 -12.12 25.93 51.42
C GLU A 935 -13.27 26.19 50.44
N ALA A 936 -14.47 25.76 50.82
CA ALA A 936 -15.67 25.91 50.02
C ALA A 936 -16.20 27.35 50.07
N LYS A 937 -16.65 27.83 48.92
CA LYS A 937 -17.36 29.11 48.75
C LYS A 937 -18.87 28.86 48.83
N ARG A 938 -19.66 29.92 48.89
CA ARG A 938 -21.13 29.80 48.86
C ARG A 938 -21.61 29.41 47.46
N GLY A 939 -22.34 28.31 47.37
CA GLY A 939 -23.00 27.82 46.15
C GLY A 939 -23.37 26.33 46.20
N LYS A 940 -23.95 25.83 45.12
CA LYS A 940 -24.19 24.39 44.87
C LYS A 940 -22.91 23.74 44.32
N TYR A 941 -22.60 22.57 44.86
CA TYR A 941 -21.50 21.71 44.44
C TYR A 941 -22.03 20.40 43.86
N TYR A 942 -21.28 19.85 42.89
CA TYR A 942 -21.55 18.58 42.23
C TYR A 942 -20.36 17.64 42.47
N LEU A 943 -20.60 16.53 43.16
CA LEU A 943 -19.60 15.53 43.52
C LEU A 943 -19.83 14.27 42.69
N ASN A 944 -18.88 13.96 41.80
CA ASN A 944 -18.94 12.80 40.94
C ASN A 944 -18.00 11.74 41.51
N VAL A 945 -18.54 10.59 41.94
CA VAL A 945 -17.76 9.41 42.35
C VAL A 945 -17.78 8.42 41.20
N TYR A 946 -16.62 8.11 40.62
CA TYR A 946 -16.54 7.35 39.38
C TYR A 946 -15.46 6.28 39.38
N LYS A 947 -15.65 5.25 38.56
CA LYS A 947 -14.68 4.17 38.36
C LYS A 947 -13.95 4.30 37.03
N PHE A 948 -12.70 3.84 37.03
CA PHE A 948 -11.79 3.81 35.89
C PHE A 948 -11.22 2.40 35.64
N ASP A 949 -11.69 1.37 36.34
CA ASP A 949 -11.53 -0.04 35.95
C ASP A 949 -12.88 -0.76 35.78
N ASP A 950 -12.87 -1.90 35.09
CA ASP A 950 -14.08 -2.64 34.69
C ASP A 950 -14.76 -3.41 35.85
N LYS A 951 -14.27 -3.27 37.09
CA LYS A 951 -14.83 -4.00 38.25
C LYS A 951 -16.13 -3.38 38.72
N ASN A 952 -16.93 -4.15 39.45
CA ASN A 952 -18.08 -3.64 40.20
C ASN A 952 -17.70 -3.55 41.67
N GLY A 953 -18.12 -2.48 42.35
CA GLY A 953 -17.82 -2.23 43.74
C GLY A 953 -18.70 -1.16 44.37
N GLU A 954 -18.78 -1.21 45.69
CA GLU A 954 -19.53 -0.34 46.57
C GLU A 954 -18.58 0.64 47.27
N TYR A 955 -19.12 1.75 47.73
CA TYR A 955 -18.38 2.70 48.54
C TYR A 955 -19.26 3.34 49.62
N SER A 956 -18.62 3.84 50.67
CA SER A 956 -19.24 4.64 51.73
C SER A 956 -18.68 6.07 51.70
N LEU A 957 -19.52 7.02 51.26
CA LEU A 957 -19.21 8.45 51.09
C LEU A 957 -19.68 9.26 52.31
N LEU A 958 -18.86 10.21 52.75
CA LEU A 958 -19.15 11.15 53.83
C LEU A 958 -18.59 12.54 53.49
N VAL A 959 -19.42 13.57 53.66
CA VAL A 959 -19.06 14.99 53.48
C VAL A 959 -19.34 15.75 54.78
N LYS A 960 -18.40 16.55 55.30
CA LYS A 960 -18.52 17.22 56.62
C LYS A 960 -18.55 18.75 56.58
#